data_AF-A0A6A5XJP7-F1
#
_entry.id   AF-A0A6A5XJP7-F1
#
_cell.length_a   1.000
_cell.length_b   1.000
_cell.length_c   1.000
_cell.angle_alpha   90.00
_cell.angle_beta   90.00
_cell.angle_gamma   90.00
#
_symmetry.space_group_name_H-M   'P 1'
#
loop_
_entity.id
_entity.type
_entity.pdbx_description
1 polymer ?
#
loop_
_entity_poly.entity_id
_entity_poly.type
_entity_poly.pdbx_seq_one_letter_code
_entity_poly.pdbx_strand_id
1 'polypeptide(L)'
;MDRKRVFIFCGLVLSCWYLTASVGTSFALERPVHTAGLTFLVSGFAIVAFGIISARSKNSSHHTGHYEVVPAHYEEANGLEKTAHGASTDRNRLDMTTRVLLAIALSFIACARVAVTWRILKDIECARPSYLPLLPLLFAIYIGSRDLKTCASKILRQPRSLGEVVTQIIHGSSTRFVLPAILVWIVMRSELKATEWPSTAVCTISNGAIALIPRLQLAGLLLDCAALIVVYNLFSERGSNNNDCAPSTTSTAKSAVLVGLVLIFASLLLAFIGLILFLRQPEHRQWFLTTPVHYFHDTLVLCFAIPFMILCFLFTSREYGFIATFFIVTFTFAYVQILSLLSMNTSYGFPPKSVFSFVFHFLLVTLAVFLYVTSDSGMEFNFKPKISMRTGRYQILLLLSALSLMTIAMFNIRSNTPTGSAWEHPITELIVKAKNQHSSWAYQAHQSDSLKSAEKNYRIRYGREPPPGFDQWYGFAVQKGSIVIDDFDNIQEDLAPFSALSPAELRQRTTDIINNNQNLAGIRVKGGKAEAFGEFPGTHGWMADGVIKMMEPFVAQLPDMELAMNLNDESRVVVPYRILQKARPQWEKYDGFDDFGRQKPNPDISEPHDRFTYYPGYNPTFHSHGSISCPPGSPALTKSYWHKQELCTSCAAPHSAGLFVSNWSLSANPCHQPDLADLHGLHISPSAMVGTHALIPIFSQSKATGYADVRIPSPWNYLDKTQYTTSAEFPDPVFSQKENILFWRGTTTEGVSTGWGGWKGMLRQRLVHLANNSTDPATPNHLISLPLGRNTPKFSTVTRHPSTILEKLATKLDIAFVAPITHCGGNDCDIQTAEFSPLPPEQSVPFEQHWRYRYLFDADGAGFSGRFIPFLHSNSAVLKTALFRQWYEGRVTAWHHFIPIDLRLHDLFSVLAYFGGWRNDVGKYFGGKVWEGREREAQDIARQGREWAAKVLRKEDMEVYLFRLLLEWGRLVSDDRMVGDADRGGRTPSSSKPEDTYGLGNANYDPGNATARIHEGGKGGGRGGSWKDYLWD
;
A
#
# COMPACT_ATOMS: atom_id res chain seq x y z
N MET A 1 9.32 -26.25 37.08
CA MET A 1 8.75 -25.91 35.76
C MET A 1 9.61 -26.61 34.72
N ASP A 2 9.04 -27.48 33.90
CA ASP A 2 9.80 -28.18 32.85
C ASP A 2 10.11 -27.19 31.71
N ARG A 3 11.37 -26.79 31.54
CA ARG A 3 11.79 -25.68 30.64
C ARG A 3 11.20 -25.81 29.22
N LYS A 4 11.03 -27.05 28.74
CA LYS A 4 10.46 -27.37 27.41
C LYS A 4 9.03 -26.86 27.22
N ARG A 5 8.22 -26.82 28.29
CA ARG A 5 6.80 -26.40 28.22
C ARG A 5 6.64 -24.90 28.01
N VAL A 6 7.52 -24.10 28.61
CA VAL A 6 7.53 -22.64 28.45
C VAL A 6 7.88 -22.26 27.01
N PHE A 7 8.87 -22.93 26.40
CA PHE A 7 9.25 -22.68 25.01
C PHE A 7 8.12 -22.94 24.01
N ILE A 8 7.32 -24.00 24.21
CA ILE A 8 6.19 -24.32 23.30
C ILE A 8 5.09 -23.26 23.39
N PHE A 9 4.75 -22.83 24.61
CA PHE A 9 3.77 -21.76 24.83
C PHE A 9 4.25 -20.43 24.24
N CYS A 10 5.52 -20.06 24.47
CA CYS A 10 6.12 -18.89 23.83
C CYS A 10 6.11 -19.00 22.30
N GLY A 11 6.36 -20.19 21.75
CA GLY A 11 6.27 -20.46 20.31
C GLY A 11 4.87 -20.22 19.75
N LEU A 12 3.81 -20.61 20.47
CA LEU A 12 2.42 -20.34 20.07
C LEU A 12 2.13 -18.83 20.01
N VAL A 13 2.55 -18.09 21.03
CA VAL A 13 2.34 -16.63 21.11
C VAL A 13 3.15 -15.90 20.04
N LEU A 14 4.43 -16.24 19.87
CA LEU A 14 5.31 -15.61 18.88
C LEU A 14 4.87 -15.89 17.44
N SER A 15 4.45 -17.13 17.14
CA SER A 15 3.91 -17.46 15.81
C SER A 15 2.59 -16.77 15.53
N CYS A 16 1.73 -16.61 16.55
CA CYS A 16 0.50 -15.81 16.46
C CYS A 16 0.79 -14.33 16.19
N TRP A 17 1.73 -13.74 16.92
CA TRP A 17 2.16 -12.37 16.68
C TRP A 17 2.71 -12.20 15.26
N TYR A 18 3.62 -13.09 14.83
CA TYR A 18 4.23 -13.03 13.51
C TYR A 18 3.18 -13.12 12.39
N LEU A 19 2.30 -14.12 12.41
CA LEU A 19 1.28 -14.29 11.38
C LEU A 19 0.30 -13.11 11.36
N THR A 20 -0.12 -12.62 12.52
CA THR A 20 -1.02 -11.47 12.60
C THR A 20 -0.38 -10.19 12.04
N ALA A 21 0.93 -10.00 12.26
CA ALA A 21 1.66 -8.81 11.80
C ALA A 21 2.08 -8.88 10.33
N SER A 22 2.31 -10.07 9.77
CA SER A 22 2.90 -10.25 8.42
C SER A 22 1.91 -10.57 7.32
N VAL A 23 0.82 -11.30 7.62
CA VAL A 23 -0.13 -11.78 6.60
C VAL A 23 -0.81 -10.64 5.84
N GLY A 24 -1.10 -9.52 6.52
CA GLY A 24 -1.75 -8.35 5.91
C GLY A 24 -0.92 -7.67 4.82
N THR A 25 0.40 -7.91 4.76
CA THR A 25 1.30 -7.32 3.76
C THR A 25 2.01 -8.36 2.90
N SER A 26 1.59 -9.62 2.98
CA SER A 26 2.30 -10.74 2.36
C SER A 26 1.92 -10.94 0.89
N PHE A 27 2.92 -11.19 0.06
CA PHE A 27 2.74 -11.54 -1.36
C PHE A 27 2.06 -12.90 -1.53
N ALA A 28 2.10 -13.78 -0.52
CA ALA A 28 1.51 -15.11 -0.60
C ALA A 28 -0.02 -15.10 -0.85
N LEU A 29 -0.70 -13.98 -0.59
CA LEU A 29 -2.14 -13.83 -0.81
C LEU A 29 -2.51 -13.42 -2.25
N GLU A 30 -1.55 -13.12 -3.11
CA GLU A 30 -1.80 -12.90 -4.55
C GLU A 30 -2.27 -14.19 -5.25
N ARG A 31 -1.88 -15.36 -4.72
CA ARG A 31 -2.31 -16.66 -5.23
C ARG A 31 -2.90 -17.51 -4.11
N PRO A 32 -4.08 -17.12 -3.58
CA PRO A 32 -4.61 -17.66 -2.34
C PRO A 32 -4.88 -19.17 -2.41
N VAL A 33 -5.31 -19.67 -3.56
CA VAL A 33 -5.60 -21.11 -3.76
C VAL A 33 -4.32 -21.95 -3.75
N HIS A 34 -3.26 -21.48 -4.42
CA HIS A 34 -1.96 -22.16 -4.44
C HIS A 34 -1.32 -22.18 -3.05
N THR A 35 -1.33 -21.03 -2.38
CA THR A 35 -0.83 -20.88 -1.01
C THR A 35 -1.62 -21.76 -0.04
N ALA A 36 -2.95 -21.81 -0.15
CA ALA A 36 -3.78 -22.71 0.65
C ALA A 36 -3.45 -24.20 0.38
N GLY A 37 -3.32 -24.60 -0.89
CA GLY A 37 -2.97 -25.97 -1.25
C GLY A 37 -1.63 -26.40 -0.66
N LEU A 38 -0.59 -25.56 -0.76
CA LEU A 38 0.74 -25.88 -0.24
C LEU A 38 0.77 -25.88 1.30
N THR A 39 0.15 -24.89 1.93
CA THR A 39 0.07 -24.81 3.40
C THR A 39 -0.73 -25.98 3.99
N PHE A 40 -1.81 -26.43 3.35
CA PHE A 40 -2.53 -27.65 3.74
C PHE A 40 -1.68 -28.90 3.61
N LEU A 41 -0.90 -29.04 2.53
CA LEU A 41 -0.02 -30.19 2.33
C LEU A 41 1.04 -30.30 3.43
N VAL A 42 1.78 -29.21 3.68
CA VAL A 42 2.85 -29.18 4.68
C VAL A 42 2.28 -29.32 6.09
N SER A 43 1.18 -28.63 6.41
CA SER A 43 0.50 -28.77 7.71
C SER A 43 0.00 -30.21 7.90
N GLY A 44 -0.57 -30.82 6.87
CA GLY A 44 -1.06 -32.18 6.90
C GLY A 44 0.04 -33.19 7.24
N PHE A 45 1.20 -33.12 6.55
CA PHE A 45 2.35 -33.96 6.86
C PHE A 45 2.88 -33.73 8.28
N ALA A 46 3.00 -32.48 8.72
CA ALA A 46 3.48 -32.13 10.06
C ALA A 46 2.56 -32.71 11.16
N ILE A 47 1.24 -32.60 11.00
CA ILE A 47 0.26 -33.13 11.95
C ILE A 47 0.27 -34.67 11.95
N VAL A 48 0.37 -35.33 10.79
CA VAL A 48 0.48 -36.80 10.71
C VAL A 48 1.74 -37.28 11.43
N ALA A 49 2.89 -36.65 11.18
CA ALA A 49 4.14 -36.97 11.85
C ALA A 49 4.02 -36.82 13.39
N PHE A 50 3.45 -35.70 13.85
CA PHE A 50 3.17 -35.47 15.27
C PHE A 50 2.26 -36.56 15.87
N GLY A 51 1.20 -36.95 15.16
CA GLY A 51 0.29 -38.01 15.58
C GLY A 51 0.97 -39.37 15.72
N ILE A 52 1.81 -39.76 14.75
CA ILE A 52 2.56 -41.01 14.76
C ILE A 52 3.58 -41.03 15.91
N ILE A 53 4.35 -39.95 16.08
CA ILE A 53 5.35 -39.83 17.16
C ILE A 53 4.67 -39.89 18.53
N SER A 54 3.55 -39.17 18.69
CA SER A 54 2.76 -39.16 19.92
C SER A 54 2.18 -40.54 20.25
N ALA A 55 1.79 -41.32 19.24
CA ALA A 55 1.33 -42.69 19.43
C ALA A 55 2.48 -43.64 19.88
N ARG A 56 3.68 -43.50 19.31
CA ARG A 56 4.85 -44.30 19.68
C ARG A 56 5.34 -44.03 21.11
N SER A 57 5.36 -42.76 21.53
CA SER A 57 5.78 -42.37 22.90
C SER A 57 4.90 -42.97 24.00
N LYS A 58 3.60 -43.16 23.74
CA LYS A 58 2.65 -43.74 24.71
C LYS A 58 2.86 -45.26 24.92
N ASN A 59 3.41 -45.96 23.93
CA ASN A 59 3.74 -47.39 24.04
C ASN A 59 5.09 -47.64 24.74
N SER A 60 5.98 -46.63 24.81
CA SER A 60 7.29 -46.75 25.48
C SER A 60 7.22 -46.62 27.00
N SER A 61 6.16 -46.03 27.57
CA SER A 61 6.05 -45.77 29.03
C SER A 61 5.50 -46.95 29.84
N HIS A 62 5.24 -48.11 29.22
CA HIS A 62 4.70 -49.30 29.90
C HIS A 62 5.78 -50.32 30.34
N HIS A 63 7.08 -50.02 30.18
CA HIS A 63 8.16 -50.98 30.46
C HIS A 63 9.09 -50.68 31.65
N THR A 64 8.80 -49.70 32.51
CA THR A 64 9.56 -49.52 33.77
C THR A 64 8.69 -49.88 34.96
N GLY A 65 8.80 -51.14 35.40
CA GLY A 65 8.21 -51.63 36.65
C GLY A 65 8.91 -51.04 37.86
N HIS A 66 8.13 -50.51 38.80
CA HIS A 66 8.57 -50.30 40.17
C HIS A 66 7.67 -51.12 41.10
N TYR A 67 8.32 -51.96 41.89
CA TYR A 67 7.80 -52.84 42.92
C TYR A 67 6.85 -52.11 43.88
N GLU A 68 5.65 -52.65 44.07
CA GLU A 68 4.76 -52.26 45.17
C GLU A 68 5.14 -53.07 46.42
N VAL A 69 5.47 -52.34 47.48
CA VAL A 69 5.74 -52.88 48.82
C VAL A 69 4.41 -53.11 49.53
N VAL A 70 4.19 -54.36 49.96
CA VAL A 70 3.08 -54.78 50.83
C VAL A 70 3.41 -54.44 52.29
N PRO A 71 2.50 -53.82 53.06
CA PRO A 71 2.48 -53.96 54.51
C PRO A 71 1.37 -54.92 54.94
N ALA A 72 1.74 -55.85 55.81
CA ALA A 72 0.89 -56.87 56.41
C ALA A 72 0.19 -56.39 57.69
N HIS A 73 -0.88 -57.12 58.06
CA HIS A 73 -1.56 -57.27 59.37
C HIS A 73 -2.61 -56.20 59.77
N TYR A 74 -3.82 -56.50 60.31
CA TYR A 74 -4.43 -57.68 60.95
C TYR A 74 -5.97 -57.77 60.69
N GLU A 75 -6.47 -59.02 60.74
CA GLU A 75 -7.80 -59.65 61.01
C GLU A 75 -8.93 -58.79 61.65
N GLU A 76 -10.25 -59.05 61.55
CA GLU A 76 -11.07 -60.20 61.11
C GLU A 76 -12.56 -59.78 61.00
N ALA A 77 -13.40 -60.69 60.48
CA ALA A 77 -14.86 -60.83 60.62
C ALA A 77 -15.80 -60.47 59.43
N ASN A 78 -15.95 -61.48 58.56
CA ASN A 78 -17.19 -62.10 58.06
C ASN A 78 -18.37 -61.28 57.51
N GLY A 79 -18.77 -61.63 56.28
CA GLY A 79 -20.15 -61.49 55.82
C GLY A 79 -20.33 -61.54 54.30
N LEU A 80 -20.69 -62.71 53.78
CA LEU A 80 -21.18 -63.03 52.43
C LEU A 80 -21.83 -61.86 51.63
N GLU A 81 -21.42 -61.69 50.36
CA GLU A 81 -22.37 -61.80 49.24
C GLU A 81 -21.69 -62.05 47.88
N LYS A 82 -22.29 -62.95 47.12
CA LYS A 82 -21.83 -63.49 45.83
C LYS A 82 -22.28 -62.59 44.68
N THR A 83 -21.40 -62.53 43.67
CA THR A 83 -21.71 -62.46 42.22
C THR A 83 -22.61 -61.34 41.70
N ALA A 84 -21.98 -60.37 41.04
CA ALA A 84 -22.52 -59.76 39.82
C ALA A 84 -21.37 -59.46 38.84
N HIS A 85 -21.06 -60.43 37.98
CA HIS A 85 -20.37 -60.15 36.72
C HIS A 85 -21.31 -59.36 35.80
N GLY A 86 -21.41 -58.06 36.04
CA GLY A 86 -21.97 -57.11 35.10
C GLY A 86 -20.91 -56.77 34.06
N ALA A 87 -21.03 -57.34 32.87
CA ALA A 87 -20.34 -56.87 31.68
C ALA A 87 -20.71 -55.39 31.44
N SER A 88 -19.86 -54.46 31.89
CA SER A 88 -19.95 -53.07 31.46
C SER A 88 -19.41 -52.98 30.04
N THR A 89 -20.30 -53.17 29.06
CA THR A 89 -20.06 -52.81 27.67
C THR A 89 -19.53 -51.37 27.60
N ASP A 90 -18.29 -51.25 27.15
CA ASP A 90 -17.49 -50.05 26.91
C ASP A 90 -18.13 -49.22 25.77
N ARG A 91 -19.29 -48.59 26.05
CA ARG A 91 -20.21 -48.05 25.02
C ARG A 91 -19.92 -46.62 24.53
N ASN A 92 -18.84 -45.98 24.97
CA ASN A 92 -18.63 -44.53 24.73
C ASN A 92 -17.24 -44.16 24.17
N ARG A 93 -16.68 -44.96 23.26
CA ARG A 93 -15.68 -44.47 22.31
C ARG A 93 -16.41 -43.95 21.07
N LEU A 94 -16.00 -42.79 20.53
CA LEU A 94 -16.50 -42.36 19.23
C LEU A 94 -16.16 -43.45 18.22
N ASP A 95 -17.18 -44.09 17.63
CA ASP A 95 -16.98 -45.16 16.66
C ASP A 95 -16.09 -44.66 15.50
N MET A 96 -15.24 -45.54 14.97
CA MET A 96 -14.29 -45.20 13.91
C MET A 96 -15.04 -44.65 12.68
N THR A 97 -16.23 -45.20 12.41
CA THR A 97 -17.15 -44.75 11.35
C THR A 97 -17.53 -43.28 11.53
N THR A 98 -17.93 -42.87 12.74
CA THR A 98 -18.28 -41.47 13.06
C THR A 98 -17.09 -40.54 12.90
N ARG A 99 -15.88 -40.96 13.30
CA ARG A 99 -14.66 -40.17 13.11
C ARG A 99 -14.35 -39.96 11.63
N VAL A 100 -14.48 -41.01 10.82
CA VAL A 100 -14.28 -40.94 9.36
C VAL A 100 -15.32 -40.02 8.71
N LEU A 101 -16.60 -40.10 9.10
CA LEU A 101 -17.64 -39.19 8.59
C LEU A 101 -17.36 -37.72 8.94
N LEU A 102 -16.91 -37.43 10.17
CA LEU A 102 -16.49 -36.09 10.57
C LEU A 102 -15.28 -35.59 9.78
N ALA A 103 -14.32 -36.48 9.48
CA ALA A 103 -13.16 -36.15 8.67
C ALA A 103 -13.53 -35.84 7.20
N ILE A 104 -14.44 -36.62 6.62
CA ILE A 104 -14.99 -36.34 5.28
C ILE A 104 -15.69 -34.99 5.27
N ALA A 105 -16.54 -34.71 6.27
CA ALA A 105 -17.21 -33.42 6.40
C ALA A 105 -16.20 -32.26 6.52
N LEU A 106 -15.14 -32.42 7.31
CA LEU A 106 -14.08 -31.42 7.45
C LEU A 106 -13.35 -31.15 6.12
N SER A 107 -13.15 -32.19 5.29
CA SER A 107 -12.56 -32.02 3.96
C SER A 107 -13.44 -31.16 3.05
N PHE A 108 -14.74 -31.41 3.01
CA PHE A 108 -15.67 -30.61 2.22
C PHE A 108 -15.73 -29.16 2.71
N ILE A 109 -15.73 -28.96 4.03
CA ILE A 109 -15.70 -27.62 4.64
C ILE A 109 -14.42 -26.87 4.24
N ALA A 110 -13.25 -27.52 4.30
CA ALA A 110 -11.98 -26.92 3.93
C ALA A 110 -11.95 -26.47 2.47
N CYS A 111 -12.39 -27.34 1.54
CA CYS A 111 -12.45 -27.00 0.11
C CYS A 111 -13.47 -25.90 -0.18
N ALA A 112 -14.66 -25.95 0.43
CA ALA A 112 -15.66 -24.90 0.33
C ALA A 112 -15.13 -23.57 0.86
N ARG A 113 -14.40 -23.58 1.98
CA ARG A 113 -13.81 -22.38 2.56
C ARG A 113 -12.77 -21.73 1.65
N VAL A 114 -11.92 -22.52 0.98
CA VAL A 114 -10.95 -22.04 -0.01
C VAL A 114 -11.66 -21.43 -1.22
N ALA A 115 -12.71 -22.09 -1.73
CA ALA A 115 -13.50 -21.56 -2.84
C ALA A 115 -14.18 -20.23 -2.50
N VAL A 116 -14.76 -20.12 -1.30
CA VAL A 116 -15.34 -18.87 -0.77
C VAL A 116 -14.28 -17.77 -0.65
N THR A 117 -13.10 -18.07 -0.09
CA THR A 117 -11.98 -17.11 -0.02
C THR A 117 -11.56 -16.62 -1.39
N TRP A 118 -11.38 -17.52 -2.35
CA TRP A 118 -10.99 -17.15 -3.71
C TRP A 118 -12.02 -16.22 -4.37
N ARG A 119 -13.32 -16.53 -4.23
CA ARG A 119 -14.39 -15.69 -4.77
C ARG A 119 -14.43 -14.31 -4.11
N ILE A 120 -14.19 -14.22 -2.80
CA ILE A 120 -14.09 -12.96 -2.06
C ILE A 120 -12.89 -12.14 -2.54
N LEU A 121 -11.71 -12.76 -2.65
CA LEU A 121 -10.48 -12.07 -3.05
C LEU A 121 -10.51 -11.54 -4.49
N LYS A 122 -11.34 -12.14 -5.37
CA LYS A 122 -11.55 -11.64 -6.74
C LYS A 122 -12.22 -10.27 -6.80
N ASP A 123 -13.13 -9.97 -5.86
CA ASP A 123 -13.82 -8.68 -5.75
C ASP A 123 -13.63 -8.12 -4.32
N ILE A 124 -12.37 -8.10 -3.86
CA ILE A 124 -12.02 -7.77 -2.47
C ILE A 124 -12.40 -6.34 -2.10
N GLU A 125 -12.43 -5.43 -3.06
CA GLU A 125 -12.89 -4.05 -2.92
C GLU A 125 -14.36 -3.94 -2.47
N CYS A 126 -15.17 -4.98 -2.67
CA CYS A 126 -16.55 -5.06 -2.16
C CYS A 126 -16.65 -5.71 -0.77
N ALA A 127 -15.54 -6.14 -0.17
CA ALA A 127 -15.54 -6.77 1.13
C ALA A 127 -15.84 -5.77 2.26
N ARG A 128 -16.46 -6.27 3.33
CA ARG A 128 -16.75 -5.54 4.56
C ARG A 128 -15.79 -5.92 5.68
N PRO A 129 -15.74 -5.15 6.79
CA PRO A 129 -14.98 -5.56 7.96
C PRO A 129 -15.27 -7.01 8.33
N SER A 130 -14.21 -7.78 8.52
CA SER A 130 -14.29 -9.22 8.71
C SER A 130 -15.26 -9.59 9.84
N TYR A 131 -16.09 -10.61 9.60
CA TYR A 131 -16.95 -11.19 10.63
C TYR A 131 -16.19 -12.18 11.55
N LEU A 132 -14.92 -12.48 11.25
CA LEU A 132 -14.11 -13.44 12.00
C LEU A 132 -14.02 -13.17 13.52
N PRO A 133 -14.02 -11.91 14.03
CA PRO A 133 -14.08 -11.65 15.47
C PRO A 133 -15.29 -12.22 16.22
N LEU A 134 -16.37 -12.59 15.52
CA LEU A 134 -17.52 -13.27 16.12
C LEU A 134 -17.22 -14.74 16.45
N LEU A 135 -16.20 -15.35 15.83
CA LEU A 135 -15.89 -16.77 15.97
C LEU A 135 -15.68 -17.21 17.44
N PRO A 136 -14.90 -16.50 18.29
CA PRO A 136 -14.73 -16.90 19.69
C PRO A 136 -16.03 -16.83 20.49
N LEU A 137 -16.89 -15.85 20.20
CA LEU A 137 -18.19 -15.70 20.86
C LEU A 137 -19.15 -16.82 20.47
N LEU A 138 -19.28 -17.11 19.17
CA LEU A 138 -20.13 -18.19 18.68
C LEU A 138 -19.67 -19.56 19.21
N PHE A 139 -18.36 -19.77 19.29
CA PHE A 139 -17.79 -21.00 19.85
C PHE A 139 -18.06 -21.13 21.36
N ALA A 140 -17.91 -20.03 22.12
CA ALA A 140 -18.24 -20.01 23.55
C ALA A 140 -19.72 -20.31 23.82
N ILE A 141 -20.63 -19.75 23.01
CA ILE A 141 -22.08 -20.01 23.08
C ILE A 141 -22.38 -21.48 22.75
N TYR A 142 -21.73 -22.04 21.72
CA TYR A 142 -21.88 -23.46 21.37
C TYR A 142 -21.49 -24.36 22.53
N ILE A 143 -20.29 -24.15 23.12
CA ILE A 143 -19.82 -24.92 24.29
C ILE A 143 -20.80 -24.77 25.46
N GLY A 144 -21.20 -23.54 25.78
CA GLY A 144 -22.10 -23.31 26.91
C GLY A 144 -23.47 -23.93 26.73
N SER A 145 -24.04 -23.88 25.52
CA SER A 145 -25.33 -24.51 25.22
C SER A 145 -25.26 -26.04 25.27
N ARG A 146 -24.16 -26.62 24.79
CA ARG A 146 -23.92 -28.07 24.81
C ARG A 146 -23.76 -28.58 26.25
N ASP A 147 -22.95 -27.89 27.05
CA ASP A 147 -22.69 -28.31 28.42
C ASP A 147 -23.92 -28.08 29.32
N LEU A 148 -24.70 -27.02 29.07
CA LEU A 148 -25.98 -26.78 29.76
C LEU A 148 -26.98 -27.91 29.50
N LYS A 149 -27.13 -28.36 28.25
CA LYS A 149 -28.01 -29.51 27.91
C LYS A 149 -27.57 -30.80 28.60
N THR A 150 -26.26 -30.97 28.78
CA THR A 150 -25.68 -32.19 29.35
C THR A 150 -25.73 -32.20 30.89
N CYS A 151 -25.68 -31.02 31.53
CA CYS A 151 -25.65 -30.84 32.97
C CYS A 151 -26.95 -30.28 33.58
N ALA A 152 -28.01 -30.14 32.77
CA ALA A 152 -29.30 -29.57 33.17
C ALA A 152 -29.89 -30.22 34.43
N SER A 153 -29.68 -31.52 34.63
CA SER A 153 -30.17 -32.26 35.81
C SER A 153 -29.48 -31.90 37.13
N LYS A 154 -28.25 -31.34 37.10
CA LYS A 154 -27.51 -30.89 38.30
C LYS A 154 -27.75 -29.42 38.64
N ILE A 155 -27.97 -28.56 37.63
CA ILE A 155 -28.13 -27.10 37.80
C ILE A 155 -29.52 -26.74 38.37
N LEU A 156 -30.54 -27.59 38.16
CA LEU A 156 -31.90 -27.38 38.65
C LEU A 156 -32.13 -27.64 40.16
N ARG A 157 -31.07 -27.84 40.97
CA ARG A 157 -31.20 -27.91 42.44
C ARG A 157 -31.24 -26.49 43.05
N GLN A 158 -32.46 -25.94 43.12
CA GLN A 158 -32.94 -24.76 43.88
C GLN A 158 -31.96 -23.60 44.15
N PRO A 159 -31.93 -22.56 43.30
CA PRO A 159 -31.36 -21.25 43.67
C PRO A 159 -32.33 -20.46 44.58
N ARG A 160 -31.82 -19.78 45.62
CA ARG A 160 -32.65 -19.06 46.61
C ARG A 160 -32.76 -17.55 46.36
N SER A 161 -31.98 -16.96 45.45
CA SER A 161 -32.10 -15.56 45.06
C SER A 161 -31.71 -15.26 43.60
N LEU A 162 -32.22 -14.15 43.06
CA LEU A 162 -31.92 -13.71 41.68
C LEU A 162 -30.42 -13.38 41.49
N GLY A 163 -29.74 -12.92 42.56
CA GLY A 163 -28.28 -12.70 42.56
C GLY A 163 -27.49 -14.01 42.45
N GLU A 164 -27.89 -15.06 43.15
CA GLU A 164 -27.24 -16.38 43.08
C GLU A 164 -27.40 -17.02 41.69
N VAL A 165 -28.57 -16.85 41.05
CA VAL A 165 -28.81 -17.28 39.66
C VAL A 165 -27.86 -16.56 38.70
N VAL A 166 -27.74 -15.24 38.81
CA VAL A 166 -26.83 -14.45 37.96
C VAL A 166 -25.38 -14.88 38.19
N THR A 167 -24.99 -15.14 39.44
CA THR A 167 -23.62 -15.55 39.79
C THR A 167 -23.31 -16.95 39.26
N GLN A 168 -24.27 -17.88 39.35
CA GLN A 168 -24.17 -19.23 38.76
C GLN A 168 -24.16 -19.21 37.22
N ILE A 169 -24.87 -18.29 36.57
CA ILE A 169 -24.83 -18.14 35.11
C ILE A 169 -23.50 -17.53 34.67
N ILE A 170 -22.92 -16.60 35.42
CA ILE A 170 -21.65 -15.96 35.06
C ILE A 170 -20.44 -16.86 35.35
N HIS A 171 -20.46 -17.59 36.47
CA HIS A 171 -19.35 -18.44 36.93
C HIS A 171 -19.62 -19.95 36.77
N GLY A 172 -20.72 -20.31 36.11
CA GLY A 172 -21.09 -21.69 35.86
C GLY A 172 -20.05 -22.39 34.99
N SER A 173 -19.79 -23.67 35.28
CA SER A 173 -18.81 -24.48 34.55
C SER A 173 -19.03 -24.50 33.03
N SER A 174 -20.29 -24.38 32.60
CA SER A 174 -20.71 -24.37 31.20
C SER A 174 -20.62 -22.99 30.52
N THR A 175 -20.89 -21.89 31.24
CA THR A 175 -21.09 -20.55 30.66
C THR A 175 -19.93 -19.58 30.89
N ARG A 176 -18.92 -19.96 31.69
CA ARG A 176 -17.77 -19.14 32.09
C ARG A 176 -16.98 -18.47 30.94
N PHE A 177 -17.05 -19.03 29.72
CA PHE A 177 -16.32 -18.51 28.57
C PHE A 177 -17.06 -17.41 27.80
N VAL A 178 -18.37 -17.25 28.02
CA VAL A 178 -19.22 -16.35 27.21
C VAL A 178 -18.89 -14.89 27.48
N LEU A 179 -18.76 -14.49 28.75
CA LEU A 179 -18.48 -13.09 29.11
C LEU A 179 -17.08 -12.62 28.63
N PRO A 180 -15.98 -13.37 28.85
CA PRO A 180 -14.69 -13.06 28.23
C PRO A 180 -14.77 -12.96 26.70
N ALA A 181 -15.51 -13.87 26.04
CA ALA A 181 -15.67 -13.84 24.58
C ALA A 181 -16.44 -12.61 24.08
N ILE A 182 -17.46 -12.14 24.81
CA ILE A 182 -18.18 -10.89 24.50
C ILE A 182 -17.23 -9.70 24.57
N LEU A 183 -16.45 -9.60 25.64
CA LEU A 183 -15.52 -8.48 25.84
C LEU A 183 -14.48 -8.42 24.71
N VAL A 184 -13.89 -9.57 24.35
CA VAL A 184 -12.93 -9.63 23.25
C VAL A 184 -13.58 -9.34 21.91
N TRP A 185 -14.79 -9.85 21.65
CA TRP A 185 -15.53 -9.53 20.43
C TRP A 185 -15.80 -8.03 20.30
N ILE A 186 -16.25 -7.36 21.37
CA ILE A 186 -16.46 -5.91 21.39
C ILE A 186 -15.16 -5.19 20.99
N VAL A 187 -14.04 -5.57 21.61
CA VAL A 187 -12.74 -4.93 21.33
C VAL A 187 -12.28 -5.17 19.89
N MET A 188 -12.29 -6.43 19.41
CA MET A 188 -11.89 -6.72 18.04
C MET A 188 -12.80 -6.02 17.01
N ARG A 189 -14.11 -5.93 17.28
CA ARG A 189 -15.06 -5.25 16.39
C ARG A 189 -14.88 -3.74 16.40
N SER A 190 -14.60 -3.14 17.54
CA SER A 190 -14.36 -1.70 17.66
C SER A 190 -13.03 -1.30 17.02
N GLU A 191 -11.98 -2.09 17.16
CA GLU A 191 -10.69 -1.87 16.49
C GLU A 191 -10.81 -1.96 14.97
N LEU A 192 -11.52 -2.97 14.44
CA LEU A 192 -11.83 -3.05 13.01
C LEU A 192 -12.62 -1.82 12.52
N LYS A 193 -13.58 -1.33 13.31
CA LYS A 193 -14.33 -0.12 12.96
C LYS A 193 -13.46 1.13 13.01
N ALA A 194 -12.52 1.21 13.95
CA ALA A 194 -11.60 2.33 14.09
C ALA A 194 -10.48 2.35 13.02
N THR A 195 -10.32 1.25 12.30
CA THR A 195 -9.39 1.09 11.16
C THR A 195 -10.07 1.14 9.80
N GLU A 196 -11.41 1.11 9.76
CA GLU A 196 -12.23 1.13 8.56
C GLU A 196 -12.22 2.51 7.89
N TRP A 197 -11.14 2.77 7.15
CA TRP A 197 -11.06 3.87 6.21
C TRP A 197 -11.30 3.30 4.82
N PRO A 198 -12.51 3.45 4.26
CA PRO A 198 -12.83 2.85 2.98
C PRO A 198 -11.97 3.47 1.87
N SER A 199 -11.50 2.61 0.97
CA SER A 199 -10.85 3.05 -0.26
C SER A 199 -11.89 3.60 -1.24
N THR A 200 -11.39 4.11 -2.36
CA THR A 200 -12.19 4.59 -3.50
C THR A 200 -12.15 3.62 -4.68
N ALA A 201 -11.66 2.39 -4.48
CA ALA A 201 -11.72 1.33 -5.50
C ALA A 201 -13.18 1.03 -5.86
N VAL A 202 -13.45 0.74 -7.13
CA VAL A 202 -14.82 0.55 -7.61
C VAL A 202 -15.39 -0.78 -7.14
N CYS A 203 -16.32 -0.73 -6.19
CA CYS A 203 -17.14 -1.89 -5.86
C CYS A 203 -18.36 -1.94 -6.80
N THR A 204 -18.41 -2.98 -7.63
CA THR A 204 -19.36 -3.06 -8.74
C THR A 204 -20.79 -3.34 -8.27
N ILE A 205 -21.72 -2.49 -8.72
CA ILE A 205 -23.16 -2.62 -8.44
C ILE A 205 -23.86 -3.39 -9.56
N SER A 206 -23.50 -3.08 -10.80
CA SER A 206 -24.06 -3.65 -12.04
C SER A 206 -24.06 -5.19 -12.11
N ASN A 207 -23.07 -5.85 -11.51
CA ASN A 207 -22.95 -7.32 -11.48
C ASN A 207 -23.37 -7.96 -10.13
N GLY A 208 -23.87 -7.17 -9.18
CA GLY A 208 -24.32 -7.63 -7.86
C GLY A 208 -23.21 -8.02 -6.87
N ALA A 209 -21.92 -7.75 -7.17
CA ALA A 209 -20.81 -8.07 -6.27
C ALA A 209 -20.97 -7.39 -4.90
N ILE A 210 -21.43 -6.13 -4.89
CA ILE A 210 -21.69 -5.33 -3.68
C ILE A 210 -22.57 -6.06 -2.63
N ALA A 211 -23.53 -6.88 -3.09
CA ALA A 211 -24.40 -7.67 -2.21
C ALA A 211 -23.90 -9.11 -2.01
N LEU A 212 -23.25 -9.71 -3.01
CA LEU A 212 -22.77 -11.08 -2.96
C LEU A 212 -21.59 -11.27 -2.01
N ILE A 213 -20.59 -10.38 -2.07
CA ILE A 213 -19.33 -10.54 -1.31
C ILE A 213 -19.57 -10.52 0.21
N PRO A 214 -20.36 -9.61 0.79
CA PRO A 214 -20.65 -9.66 2.23
C PRO A 214 -21.37 -10.94 2.66
N ARG A 215 -22.28 -11.47 1.82
CA ARG A 215 -22.95 -12.76 2.08
C ARG A 215 -21.98 -13.93 2.05
N LEU A 216 -21.01 -13.91 1.14
CA LEU A 216 -19.93 -14.90 1.10
C LEU A 216 -19.01 -14.80 2.32
N GLN A 217 -18.73 -13.59 2.82
CA GLN A 217 -17.99 -13.42 4.09
C GLN A 217 -18.74 -14.04 5.27
N LEU A 218 -20.07 -13.87 5.34
CA LEU A 218 -20.90 -14.52 6.35
C LEU A 218 -20.90 -16.04 6.19
N ALA A 219 -21.04 -16.56 4.97
CA ALA A 219 -20.94 -17.99 4.68
C ALA A 219 -19.56 -18.55 5.08
N GLY A 220 -18.49 -17.78 4.86
CA GLY A 220 -17.14 -18.10 5.32
C GLY A 220 -17.05 -18.25 6.84
N LEU A 221 -17.64 -17.31 7.61
CA LEU A 221 -17.72 -17.43 9.07
C LEU A 221 -18.48 -18.69 9.50
N LEU A 222 -19.60 -19.02 8.85
CA LEU A 222 -20.38 -20.23 9.17
C LEU A 222 -19.57 -21.51 8.91
N LEU A 223 -18.78 -21.55 7.83
CA LEU A 223 -17.85 -22.64 7.55
C LEU A 223 -16.74 -22.71 8.60
N ASP A 224 -16.19 -21.58 9.04
CA ASP A 224 -15.17 -21.52 10.10
C ASP A 224 -15.73 -22.03 11.44
N CYS A 225 -16.97 -21.68 11.79
CA CYS A 225 -17.68 -22.23 12.94
C CYS A 225 -17.87 -23.76 12.84
N ALA A 226 -18.32 -24.25 11.68
CA ALA A 226 -18.51 -25.68 11.45
C ALA A 226 -17.19 -26.46 11.54
N ALA A 227 -16.12 -25.95 10.93
CA ALA A 227 -14.78 -26.53 11.02
C ALA A 227 -14.31 -26.61 12.48
N LEU A 228 -14.43 -25.51 13.23
CA LEU A 228 -14.01 -25.45 14.63
C LEU A 228 -14.78 -26.44 15.51
N ILE A 229 -16.09 -26.60 15.30
CA ILE A 229 -16.93 -27.57 16.02
C ILE A 229 -16.49 -29.01 15.71
N VAL A 230 -16.27 -29.33 14.43
CA VAL A 230 -15.82 -30.67 14.01
C VAL A 230 -14.45 -30.99 14.61
N VAL A 231 -13.50 -30.06 14.52
CA VAL A 231 -12.15 -30.22 15.11
C VAL A 231 -12.25 -30.38 16.62
N TYR A 232 -13.03 -29.54 17.31
CA TYR A 232 -13.24 -29.66 18.75
C TYR A 232 -13.79 -31.04 19.14
N ASN A 233 -14.79 -31.57 18.43
CA ASN A 233 -15.36 -32.88 18.69
C ASN A 233 -14.36 -34.04 18.41
N LEU A 234 -13.43 -33.87 17.46
CA LEU A 234 -12.38 -34.86 17.19
C LEU A 234 -11.31 -34.90 18.30
N PHE A 235 -11.00 -33.75 18.91
CA PHE A 235 -9.96 -33.62 19.94
C PHE A 235 -10.47 -33.71 21.39
N SER A 236 -11.77 -33.50 21.63
CA SER A 236 -12.39 -33.63 22.96
C SER A 236 -13.14 -34.96 23.10
N GLU A 237 -12.55 -35.94 23.77
CA GLU A 237 -13.25 -37.18 24.16
C GLU A 237 -13.71 -37.14 25.63
N ARG A 238 -14.81 -37.83 25.93
CA ARG A 238 -15.46 -37.84 27.26
C ARG A 238 -15.01 -39.05 28.06
N GLY A 239 -14.45 -38.82 29.24
CA GLY A 239 -14.21 -39.87 30.24
C GLY A 239 -15.47 -40.09 31.05
N SER A 240 -15.90 -41.35 31.15
CA SER A 240 -17.03 -41.75 31.99
C SER A 240 -16.60 -41.79 33.45
N ASN A 241 -16.75 -40.68 34.17
CA ASN A 241 -17.11 -40.72 35.58
C ASN A 241 -18.29 -39.77 35.78
N ASN A 242 -19.44 -40.32 36.18
CA ASN A 242 -20.72 -39.62 36.36
C ASN A 242 -20.67 -38.44 37.37
N ASN A 243 -19.52 -38.20 38.01
CA ASN A 243 -19.37 -37.20 39.05
C ASN A 243 -18.62 -35.94 38.59
N ASP A 244 -17.78 -36.00 37.54
CA ASP A 244 -16.92 -34.88 37.16
C ASP A 244 -17.35 -34.28 35.82
N CYS A 245 -17.80 -33.01 35.85
CA CYS A 245 -18.15 -32.23 34.68
C CYS A 245 -16.93 -31.74 33.88
N ALA A 246 -15.82 -32.49 33.88
CA ALA A 246 -14.56 -32.12 33.24
C ALA A 246 -14.24 -33.04 32.04
N PRO A 247 -13.86 -32.49 30.87
CA PRO A 247 -13.46 -33.28 29.71
C PRO A 247 -12.12 -34.00 29.98
N SER A 248 -12.06 -35.32 29.78
CA SER A 248 -10.81 -36.08 29.92
C SER A 248 -10.15 -36.32 28.56
N THR A 249 -8.99 -35.71 28.35
CA THR A 249 -8.24 -35.74 27.09
C THR A 249 -7.39 -37.02 26.94
N THR A 250 -7.88 -38.06 26.24
CA THR A 250 -7.07 -39.30 26.09
C THR A 250 -6.93 -39.94 24.69
N SER A 251 -7.55 -39.42 23.61
CA SER A 251 -7.36 -39.92 22.22
C SER A 251 -6.79 -38.89 21.21
N THR A 252 -5.82 -38.07 21.61
CA THR A 252 -5.26 -36.98 20.76
C THR A 252 -4.52 -37.47 19.50
N ALA A 253 -3.86 -38.63 19.54
CA ALA A 253 -2.97 -39.07 18.45
C ALA A 253 -3.69 -39.54 17.18
N LYS A 254 -4.73 -40.38 17.31
CA LYS A 254 -5.51 -40.89 16.15
C LYS A 254 -6.28 -39.76 15.46
N SER A 255 -6.88 -38.86 16.24
CA SER A 255 -7.60 -37.69 15.73
C SER A 255 -6.65 -36.70 15.02
N ALA A 256 -5.43 -36.51 15.54
CA ALA A 256 -4.41 -35.72 14.84
C ALA A 256 -4.07 -36.31 13.46
N VAL A 257 -3.75 -37.61 13.39
CA VAL A 257 -3.47 -38.28 12.10
C VAL A 257 -4.62 -38.11 11.12
N LEU A 258 -5.86 -38.27 11.57
CA LEU A 258 -7.05 -38.11 10.73
C LEU A 258 -7.20 -36.69 10.18
N VAL A 259 -7.03 -35.65 11.02
CA VAL A 259 -7.07 -34.25 10.57
C VAL A 259 -5.92 -33.95 9.60
N GLY A 260 -4.73 -34.50 9.84
CA GLY A 260 -3.59 -34.36 8.93
C GLY A 260 -3.85 -34.98 7.55
N LEU A 261 -4.47 -36.18 7.50
CA LEU A 261 -4.88 -36.82 6.25
C LEU A 261 -5.95 -36.01 5.50
N VAL A 262 -6.90 -35.39 6.22
CA VAL A 262 -7.91 -34.50 5.63
C VAL A 262 -7.27 -33.32 4.91
N LEU A 263 -6.27 -32.67 5.52
CA LEU A 263 -5.57 -31.55 4.90
C LEU A 263 -4.78 -31.99 3.65
N ILE A 264 -4.13 -33.17 3.69
CA ILE A 264 -3.45 -33.73 2.52
C ILE A 264 -4.45 -34.00 1.40
N PHE A 265 -5.58 -34.64 1.70
CA PHE A 265 -6.62 -34.93 0.70
C PHE A 265 -7.21 -33.65 0.10
N ALA A 266 -7.52 -32.64 0.93
CA ALA A 266 -7.97 -31.33 0.46
C ALA A 266 -6.95 -30.67 -0.46
N SER A 267 -5.65 -30.76 -0.15
CA SER A 267 -4.58 -30.26 -1.03
C SER A 267 -4.52 -30.99 -2.37
N LEU A 268 -4.60 -32.32 -2.36
CA LEU A 268 -4.62 -33.14 -3.58
C LEU A 268 -5.85 -32.83 -4.46
N LEU A 269 -7.01 -32.60 -3.85
CA LEU A 269 -8.22 -32.22 -4.55
C LEU A 269 -8.08 -30.84 -5.21
N LEU A 270 -7.51 -29.85 -4.52
CA LEU A 270 -7.22 -28.53 -5.09
C LEU A 270 -6.22 -28.62 -6.24
N ALA A 271 -5.17 -29.45 -6.11
CA ALA A 271 -4.20 -29.69 -7.17
C ALA A 271 -4.84 -30.36 -8.40
N PHE A 272 -5.75 -31.32 -8.19
CA PHE A 272 -6.49 -31.98 -9.26
C PHE A 272 -7.40 -31.01 -10.01
N ILE A 273 -8.15 -30.16 -9.30
CA ILE A 273 -8.97 -29.09 -9.90
C ILE A 273 -8.07 -28.11 -10.68
N GLY A 274 -6.93 -27.73 -10.10
CA GLY A 274 -5.94 -26.88 -10.76
C GLY A 274 -5.41 -27.49 -12.07
N LEU A 275 -5.14 -28.79 -12.08
CA LEU A 275 -4.71 -29.51 -13.29
C LEU A 275 -5.80 -29.50 -14.37
N ILE A 276 -7.08 -29.67 -14.01
CA ILE A 276 -8.19 -29.58 -14.97
C ILE A 276 -8.25 -28.18 -15.59
N LEU A 277 -8.14 -27.12 -14.78
CA LEU A 277 -8.15 -25.73 -15.27
C LEU A 277 -6.95 -25.45 -16.16
N PHE A 278 -5.76 -25.91 -15.78
CA PHE A 278 -4.53 -25.79 -16.58
C PHE A 278 -4.64 -26.44 -17.96
N LEU A 279 -5.31 -27.60 -18.03
CA LEU A 279 -5.55 -28.30 -19.29
C LEU A 279 -6.62 -27.63 -20.16
N ARG A 280 -7.68 -27.09 -19.54
CA ARG A 280 -8.83 -26.48 -20.23
C ARG A 280 -8.63 -25.03 -20.67
N GLN A 281 -7.81 -24.26 -19.96
CA GLN A 281 -7.64 -22.82 -20.18
C GLN A 281 -6.19 -22.51 -20.56
N PRO A 282 -5.82 -22.64 -21.85
CA PRO A 282 -4.46 -22.38 -22.32
C PRO A 282 -4.01 -20.94 -22.02
N GLU A 283 -4.93 -19.97 -22.02
CA GLU A 283 -4.67 -18.57 -21.67
C GLU A 283 -4.08 -18.37 -20.26
N HIS A 284 -4.32 -19.29 -19.33
CA HIS A 284 -3.88 -19.17 -17.94
C HIS A 284 -2.57 -19.86 -17.61
N ARG A 285 -2.01 -20.64 -18.54
CA ARG A 285 -0.83 -21.47 -18.26
C ARG A 285 0.38 -20.66 -17.82
N GLN A 286 0.60 -19.49 -18.43
CA GLN A 286 1.70 -18.61 -18.04
C GLN A 286 1.54 -18.09 -16.61
N TRP A 287 0.31 -17.72 -16.22
CA TRP A 287 0.02 -17.35 -14.83
C TRP A 287 0.27 -18.53 -13.87
N PHE A 288 -0.15 -19.75 -14.23
CA PHE A 288 0.11 -20.95 -13.41
C PHE A 288 1.61 -21.25 -13.23
N LEU A 289 2.42 -21.07 -14.26
CA LEU A 289 3.84 -21.49 -14.27
C LEU A 289 4.82 -20.40 -13.79
N THR A 290 4.50 -19.13 -13.98
CA THR A 290 5.35 -18.03 -13.50
C THR A 290 5.20 -17.90 -11.99
N THR A 291 6.30 -17.90 -11.24
CA THR A 291 6.26 -17.74 -9.77
C THR A 291 7.15 -16.58 -9.38
N PRO A 292 6.59 -15.40 -9.04
CA PRO A 292 7.38 -14.27 -8.58
C PRO A 292 8.23 -14.63 -7.36
N VAL A 293 9.47 -14.14 -7.29
CA VAL A 293 10.40 -14.47 -6.19
C VAL A 293 9.83 -14.08 -4.82
N HIS A 294 9.21 -12.91 -4.73
CA HIS A 294 8.56 -12.42 -3.50
C HIS A 294 7.39 -13.32 -3.06
N TYR A 295 6.54 -13.73 -4.01
CA TYR A 295 5.48 -14.69 -3.74
C TYR A 295 6.02 -16.02 -3.21
N PHE A 296 7.09 -16.54 -3.82
CA PHE A 296 7.71 -17.79 -3.40
C PHE A 296 8.26 -17.71 -1.97
N HIS A 297 9.03 -16.65 -1.68
CA HIS A 297 9.60 -16.43 -0.35
C HIS A 297 8.52 -16.37 0.73
N ASP A 298 7.50 -15.53 0.54
CA ASP A 298 6.44 -15.35 1.52
C ASP A 298 5.60 -16.61 1.70
N THR A 299 5.33 -17.32 0.61
CA THR A 299 4.63 -18.60 0.65
C THR A 299 5.43 -19.63 1.44
N LEU A 300 6.75 -19.68 1.24
CA LEU A 300 7.66 -20.56 2.00
C LEU A 300 7.60 -20.21 3.49
N VAL A 301 7.67 -18.93 3.84
CA VAL A 301 7.59 -18.49 5.25
C VAL A 301 6.25 -18.87 5.88
N LEU A 302 5.12 -18.70 5.19
CA LEU A 302 3.82 -19.17 5.67
C LEU A 302 3.76 -20.70 5.81
N CYS A 303 4.39 -21.44 4.89
CA CYS A 303 4.51 -22.90 4.97
C CYS A 303 5.37 -23.39 6.15
N PHE A 304 6.16 -22.53 6.79
CA PHE A 304 6.82 -22.86 8.05
C PHE A 304 6.03 -22.34 9.26
N ALA A 305 5.58 -21.08 9.23
CA ALA A 305 4.94 -20.42 10.36
C ALA A 305 3.58 -21.05 10.72
N ILE A 306 2.76 -21.42 9.73
CA ILE A 306 1.42 -22.00 9.96
C ILE A 306 1.52 -23.41 10.57
N PRO A 307 2.27 -24.38 10.00
CA PRO A 307 2.44 -25.68 10.65
C PRO A 307 3.08 -25.59 12.02
N PHE A 308 4.06 -24.69 12.22
CA PHE A 308 4.67 -24.49 13.53
C PHE A 308 3.65 -24.02 14.57
N MET A 309 2.82 -23.03 14.24
CA MET A 309 1.72 -22.60 15.11
C MET A 309 0.76 -23.76 15.42
N ILE A 310 0.36 -24.53 14.41
CA ILE A 310 -0.56 -25.68 14.58
C ILE A 310 0.03 -26.72 15.52
N LEU A 311 1.32 -27.06 15.37
CA LEU A 311 2.00 -27.99 16.26
C LEU A 311 2.05 -27.46 17.70
N CYS A 312 2.44 -26.19 17.89
CA CYS A 312 2.41 -25.54 19.20
C CYS A 312 1.00 -25.53 19.81
N PHE A 313 -0.04 -25.32 19.00
CA PHE A 313 -1.43 -25.40 19.41
C PHE A 313 -1.81 -26.82 19.87
N LEU A 314 -1.48 -27.85 19.08
CA LEU A 314 -1.77 -29.24 19.42
C LEU A 314 -1.07 -29.68 20.71
N PHE A 315 0.21 -29.32 20.89
CA PHE A 315 0.94 -29.59 22.13
C PHE A 315 0.32 -28.87 23.34
N THR A 316 0.01 -27.58 23.20
CA THR A 316 -0.60 -26.78 24.28
C THR A 316 -1.99 -27.32 24.63
N SER A 317 -2.77 -27.73 23.63
CA SER A 317 -4.12 -28.30 23.82
C SER A 317 -4.13 -29.63 24.57
N ARG A 318 -3.05 -30.40 24.49
CA ARG A 318 -2.89 -31.64 25.26
C ARG A 318 -2.67 -31.37 26.75
N GLU A 319 -1.97 -30.29 27.09
CA GLU A 319 -1.61 -29.95 28.47
C GLU A 319 -2.70 -29.11 29.16
N TYR A 320 -3.25 -28.10 28.47
CA TYR A 320 -4.18 -27.11 29.04
C TYR A 320 -5.63 -27.28 28.55
N GLY A 321 -5.87 -28.20 27.61
CA GLY A 321 -7.17 -28.36 26.97
C GLY A 321 -7.36 -27.48 25.73
N PHE A 322 -8.24 -27.93 24.83
CA PHE A 322 -8.51 -27.27 23.56
C PHE A 322 -9.10 -25.87 23.73
N ILE A 323 -10.08 -25.73 24.62
CA ILE A 323 -10.78 -24.45 24.87
C ILE A 323 -9.80 -23.39 25.39
N ALA A 324 -8.96 -23.77 26.37
CA ALA A 324 -7.97 -22.84 26.92
C ALA A 324 -6.97 -22.36 25.87
N THR A 325 -6.48 -23.28 25.04
CA THR A 325 -5.54 -22.96 23.96
C THR A 325 -6.16 -22.03 22.91
N PHE A 326 -7.44 -22.25 22.55
CA PHE A 326 -8.17 -21.38 21.64
C PHE A 326 -8.31 -19.94 22.17
N PHE A 327 -8.65 -19.78 23.46
CA PHE A 327 -8.74 -18.45 24.07
C PHE A 327 -7.36 -17.78 24.21
N ILE A 328 -6.28 -18.52 24.49
CA ILE A 328 -4.91 -17.98 24.46
C ILE A 328 -4.58 -17.36 23.10
N VAL A 329 -4.86 -18.07 22.01
CA VAL A 329 -4.64 -17.55 20.64
C VAL A 329 -5.50 -16.31 20.39
N THR A 330 -6.78 -16.36 20.79
CA THR A 330 -7.72 -15.26 20.63
C THR A 330 -7.28 -13.98 21.38
N PHE A 331 -6.87 -14.11 22.64
CA PHE A 331 -6.35 -12.98 23.42
C PHE A 331 -5.03 -12.45 22.83
N THR A 332 -4.14 -13.35 22.41
CA THR A 332 -2.88 -12.96 21.76
C THR A 332 -3.16 -12.13 20.50
N PHE A 333 -4.07 -12.59 19.65
CA PHE A 333 -4.49 -11.86 18.45
C PHE A 333 -5.05 -10.46 18.79
N ALA A 334 -5.93 -10.36 19.79
CA ALA A 334 -6.48 -9.08 20.25
C ALA A 334 -5.36 -8.12 20.72
N TYR A 335 -4.41 -8.60 21.52
CA TYR A 335 -3.28 -7.79 21.98
C TYR A 335 -2.36 -7.36 20.84
N VAL A 336 -2.05 -8.26 19.90
CA VAL A 336 -1.19 -7.96 18.75
C VAL A 336 -1.82 -6.87 17.90
N GLN A 337 -3.14 -6.92 17.65
CA GLN A 337 -3.82 -5.86 16.91
C GLN A 337 -3.72 -4.50 17.62
N ILE A 338 -3.99 -4.44 18.92
CA ILE A 338 -3.86 -3.20 19.71
C ILE A 338 -2.42 -2.67 19.65
N LEU A 339 -1.42 -3.55 19.79
CA LEU A 339 0.00 -3.17 19.74
C LEU A 339 0.44 -2.72 18.34
N SER A 340 -0.05 -3.36 17.28
CA SER A 340 0.26 -2.97 15.90
C SER A 340 -0.23 -1.54 15.58
N LEU A 341 -1.35 -1.13 16.18
CA LEU A 341 -1.90 0.22 16.07
C LEU A 341 -1.11 1.26 16.88
N LEU A 342 -0.39 0.82 17.92
CA LEU A 342 0.52 1.63 18.71
C LEU A 342 1.90 1.78 18.05
N SER A 343 2.39 0.75 17.34
CA SER A 343 3.71 0.72 16.70
C SER A 343 3.77 1.48 15.37
N MET A 344 2.65 1.96 14.84
CA MET A 344 2.65 2.92 13.73
C MET A 344 3.30 4.22 14.22
N ASN A 345 4.60 4.35 13.94
CA ASN A 345 5.52 5.37 14.43
C ASN A 345 4.95 6.81 14.29
N THR A 346 4.77 7.44 15.46
CA THR A 346 5.35 8.75 15.83
C THR A 346 5.26 9.90 14.80
N SER A 347 4.11 10.61 14.81
CA SER A 347 3.97 12.08 14.91
C SER A 347 2.74 12.65 14.18
N TYR A 348 2.18 11.93 13.20
CA TYR A 348 1.05 12.43 12.40
C TYR A 348 0.16 11.27 11.96
N GLY A 349 -0.39 10.51 12.91
CA GLY A 349 -1.30 9.42 12.60
C GLY A 349 -2.37 9.91 11.63
N PHE A 350 -2.30 9.45 10.40
CA PHE A 350 -3.21 9.82 9.34
C PHE A 350 -4.31 8.77 9.27
N PRO A 351 -5.58 9.10 9.53
CA PRO A 351 -6.08 10.20 10.37
C PRO A 351 -5.91 9.92 11.89
N PRO A 352 -5.98 10.96 12.74
CA PRO A 352 -5.62 10.86 14.16
C PRO A 352 -6.59 9.97 14.93
N LYS A 353 -6.07 8.93 15.60
CA LYS A 353 -6.87 8.02 16.44
C LYS A 353 -6.82 8.43 17.91
N SER A 354 -7.96 8.24 18.59
CA SER A 354 -8.09 8.57 20.01
C SER A 354 -7.25 7.63 20.89
N VAL A 355 -6.31 8.22 21.63
CA VAL A 355 -5.49 7.51 22.63
C VAL A 355 -6.35 6.86 23.71
N PHE A 356 -7.44 7.54 24.10
CA PHE A 356 -8.40 7.02 25.08
C PHE A 356 -9.05 5.71 24.61
N SER A 357 -9.41 5.62 23.33
CA SER A 357 -10.00 4.39 22.77
C SER A 357 -9.04 3.21 22.93
N PHE A 358 -7.75 3.39 22.65
CA PHE A 358 -6.76 2.32 22.77
C PHE A 358 -6.57 1.86 24.21
N VAL A 359 -6.46 2.79 25.16
CA VAL A 359 -6.34 2.47 26.59
C VAL A 359 -7.58 1.71 27.05
N PHE A 360 -8.77 2.16 26.66
CA PHE A 360 -10.03 1.49 26.98
C PHE A 360 -10.10 0.06 26.43
N HIS A 361 -9.76 -0.15 25.16
CA HIS A 361 -9.71 -1.48 24.55
C HIS A 361 -8.69 -2.40 25.23
N PHE A 362 -7.51 -1.88 25.56
CA PHE A 362 -6.49 -2.63 26.28
C PHE A 362 -6.96 -3.08 27.67
N LEU A 363 -7.62 -2.18 28.42
CA LEU A 363 -8.21 -2.49 29.71
C LEU A 363 -9.31 -3.55 29.59
N LEU A 364 -10.15 -3.48 28.55
CA LEU A 364 -11.20 -4.48 28.31
C LEU A 364 -10.65 -5.87 27.97
N VAL A 365 -9.62 -5.98 27.13
CA VAL A 365 -8.98 -7.29 26.86
C VAL A 365 -8.33 -7.83 28.13
N THR A 366 -7.68 -6.97 28.90
CA THR A 366 -7.08 -7.34 30.19
C THR A 366 -8.12 -7.83 31.19
N LEU A 367 -9.28 -7.17 31.26
CA LEU A 367 -10.42 -7.62 32.05
C LEU A 367 -10.95 -8.99 31.56
N ALA A 368 -11.03 -9.20 30.24
CA ALA A 368 -11.47 -10.47 29.67
C ALA A 368 -10.53 -11.62 30.05
N VAL A 369 -9.21 -11.40 29.99
CA VAL A 369 -8.19 -12.36 30.44
C VAL A 369 -8.33 -12.62 31.94
N PHE A 370 -8.53 -11.58 32.75
CA PHE A 370 -8.71 -11.73 34.20
C PHE A 370 -9.94 -12.57 34.55
N LEU A 371 -11.10 -12.29 33.93
CA LEU A 371 -12.32 -13.07 34.13
C LEU A 371 -12.17 -14.52 33.67
N TYR A 372 -11.45 -14.74 32.56
CA TYR A 372 -11.13 -16.07 32.08
C TYR A 372 -10.28 -16.86 33.11
N VAL A 373 -9.19 -16.28 33.59
CA VAL A 373 -8.28 -16.94 34.55
C VAL A 373 -8.97 -17.21 35.89
N THR A 374 -9.75 -16.25 36.42
CA THR A 374 -10.42 -16.42 37.72
C THR A 374 -11.55 -17.44 37.68
N SER A 375 -12.33 -17.49 36.60
CA SER A 375 -13.40 -18.48 36.42
C SER A 375 -12.86 -19.91 36.20
N ASP A 376 -11.69 -20.05 35.59
CA ASP A 376 -11.04 -21.36 35.44
C ASP A 376 -10.44 -21.85 36.78
N SER A 377 -9.89 -20.92 37.56
CA SER A 377 -9.25 -21.20 38.85
C SER A 377 -10.22 -21.54 40.00
N GLY A 378 -11.52 -21.30 39.84
CA GLY A 378 -12.55 -21.48 40.89
C GLY A 378 -13.02 -22.93 41.09
N MET A 379 -12.68 -23.86 40.20
CA MET A 379 -13.20 -25.24 40.20
C MET A 379 -12.14 -26.33 40.48
N GLU A 380 -10.86 -25.99 40.65
CA GLU A 380 -9.79 -26.94 41.05
C GLU A 380 -9.80 -27.28 42.57
N PHE A 381 -10.96 -27.31 43.23
CA PHE A 381 -11.00 -27.72 44.65
C PHE A 381 -10.89 -29.25 44.85
N ASN A 382 -10.89 -30.07 43.80
CA ASN A 382 -10.82 -31.54 43.92
C ASN A 382 -9.70 -32.24 43.11
N PHE A 383 -8.85 -31.52 42.38
CA PHE A 383 -7.66 -32.11 41.73
C PHE A 383 -6.42 -31.38 42.21
N LYS A 384 -5.48 -32.11 42.86
CA LYS A 384 -4.15 -31.57 43.19
C LYS A 384 -3.48 -31.13 41.89
N PRO A 385 -3.23 -29.83 41.65
CA PRO A 385 -2.45 -29.43 40.49
C PRO A 385 -1.02 -29.94 40.70
N LYS A 386 -0.46 -30.65 39.71
CA LYS A 386 0.96 -31.07 39.71
C LYS A 386 1.94 -29.89 39.63
N ILE A 387 1.44 -28.65 39.64
CA ILE A 387 2.21 -27.41 39.78
C ILE A 387 1.47 -26.55 40.81
N SER A 388 2.15 -26.17 41.89
CA SER A 388 1.65 -25.17 42.84
C SER A 388 1.44 -23.83 42.10
N MET A 389 0.21 -23.54 41.67
CA MET A 389 -0.18 -22.24 41.11
C MET A 389 -0.63 -21.24 42.20
N ARG A 390 -0.30 -21.49 43.47
CA ARG A 390 -0.67 -20.61 44.59
C ARG A 390 0.10 -19.27 44.55
N THR A 391 1.26 -19.23 43.91
CA THR A 391 2.07 -18.02 43.65
C THR A 391 1.81 -17.36 42.28
N GLY A 392 1.11 -18.04 41.37
CA GLY A 392 0.87 -17.55 40.00
C GLY A 392 -0.17 -16.44 39.89
N ARG A 393 -1.18 -16.41 40.78
CA ARG A 393 -2.23 -15.37 40.76
C ARG A 393 -1.67 -13.97 41.01
N TYR A 394 -0.76 -13.84 41.97
CA TYR A 394 -0.11 -12.56 42.28
C TYR A 394 0.89 -12.13 41.19
N GLN A 395 1.56 -13.07 40.52
CA GLN A 395 2.46 -12.77 39.40
C GLN A 395 1.69 -12.34 38.15
N ILE A 396 0.53 -12.98 37.86
CA ILE A 396 -0.37 -12.55 36.79
C ILE A 396 -0.95 -11.18 37.12
N LEU A 397 -1.40 -10.93 38.35
CA LEU A 397 -1.86 -9.61 38.80
C LEU A 397 -0.77 -8.54 38.70
N LEU A 398 0.48 -8.87 39.06
CA LEU A 398 1.63 -7.98 38.91
C LEU A 398 1.87 -7.66 37.43
N LEU A 399 1.83 -8.66 36.54
CA LEU A 399 1.99 -8.47 35.10
C LEU A 399 0.88 -7.58 34.51
N LEU A 400 -0.38 -7.83 34.91
CA LEU A 400 -1.53 -7.02 34.49
C LEU A 400 -1.46 -5.59 35.04
N SER A 401 -0.97 -5.40 36.26
CA SER A 401 -0.73 -4.07 36.83
C SER A 401 0.42 -3.34 36.13
N ALA A 402 1.49 -4.04 35.76
CA ALA A 402 2.62 -3.46 35.02
C ALA A 402 2.20 -3.06 33.60
N LEU A 403 1.40 -3.89 32.93
CA LEU A 403 0.78 -3.58 31.63
C LEU A 403 -0.16 -2.37 31.74
N SER A 404 -0.98 -2.28 32.79
CA SER A 404 -1.86 -1.14 33.06
C SER A 404 -1.07 0.15 33.32
N LEU A 405 -0.01 0.09 34.13
CA LEU A 405 0.89 1.22 34.39
C LEU A 405 1.63 1.67 33.13
N MET A 406 2.09 0.73 32.29
CA MET A 406 2.71 1.04 31.00
C MET A 406 1.72 1.76 30.07
N THR A 407 0.45 1.34 30.04
CA THR A 407 -0.58 2.06 29.24
C THR A 407 -0.92 3.44 29.78
N ILE A 408 -0.92 3.64 31.11
CA ILE A 408 -1.11 4.96 31.73
C ILE A 408 0.08 5.86 31.42
N ALA A 409 1.32 5.34 31.49
CA ALA A 409 2.51 6.09 31.11
C ALA A 409 2.48 6.50 29.63
N MET A 410 2.11 5.59 28.73
CA MET A 410 1.92 5.87 27.30
C MET A 410 0.82 6.90 27.03
N PHE A 411 -0.29 6.86 27.79
CA PHE A 411 -1.35 7.85 27.71
C PHE A 411 -0.85 9.25 28.07
N ASN A 412 -0.10 9.39 29.18
CA ASN A 412 0.44 10.67 29.62
C ASN A 412 1.51 11.23 28.66
N ILE A 413 2.36 10.36 28.09
CA ILE A 413 3.35 10.76 27.07
C ILE A 413 2.62 11.31 25.83
N ARG A 414 1.50 10.68 25.43
CA ARG A 414 0.80 10.99 24.18
C ARG A 414 -0.27 12.08 24.31
N SER A 415 -0.85 12.30 25.49
CA SER A 415 -1.72 13.45 25.75
C SER A 415 -0.95 14.78 25.78
N ASN A 416 0.35 14.72 26.05
CA ASN A 416 1.23 15.89 26.17
C ASN A 416 1.97 16.25 24.87
N THR A 417 1.86 15.44 23.80
CA THR A 417 2.38 15.85 22.49
C THR A 417 1.48 16.95 21.91
N PRO A 418 2.02 18.13 21.57
CA PRO A 418 1.22 19.23 21.04
C PRO A 418 0.65 18.81 19.68
N THR A 419 -0.64 18.48 19.65
CA THR A 419 -1.40 18.55 18.41
C THR A 419 -1.29 19.99 17.93
N GLY A 420 -0.64 20.22 16.78
CA GLY A 420 -0.55 21.55 16.16
C GLY A 420 -1.89 22.28 16.26
N SER A 421 -1.81 23.57 16.58
CA SER A 421 -2.94 24.45 16.94
C SER A 421 -4.23 24.12 16.18
N ALA A 422 -5.17 23.45 16.87
CA ALA A 422 -6.42 22.92 16.33
C ALA A 422 -7.50 23.99 16.04
N TRP A 423 -7.09 25.19 15.60
CA TRP A 423 -7.97 26.34 15.40
C TRP A 423 -8.17 26.72 13.91
N GLU A 424 -7.28 26.29 13.01
CA GLU A 424 -7.32 26.63 11.58
C GLU A 424 -7.32 25.36 10.71
N HIS A 425 -7.95 25.42 9.53
CA HIS A 425 -8.06 24.26 8.64
C HIS A 425 -6.72 23.98 7.96
N PRO A 426 -6.26 22.72 7.82
CA PRO A 426 -4.95 22.41 7.24
C PRO A 426 -4.73 22.98 5.83
N ILE A 427 -5.76 23.06 4.99
CA ILE A 427 -5.66 23.68 3.65
C ILE A 427 -5.21 25.15 3.75
N THR A 428 -5.66 25.90 4.76
CA THR A 428 -5.27 27.30 4.93
C THR A 428 -3.75 27.42 5.15
N GLU A 429 -3.18 26.55 5.98
CA GLU A 429 -1.73 26.48 6.20
C GLU A 429 -0.99 26.05 4.92
N LEU A 430 -1.54 25.07 4.18
CA LEU A 430 -0.96 24.60 2.92
C LEU A 430 -0.90 25.71 1.85
N ILE A 431 -1.94 26.54 1.75
CA ILE A 431 -1.97 27.69 0.82
C ILE A 431 -0.91 28.73 1.20
N VAL A 432 -0.79 29.07 2.49
CA VAL A 432 0.22 30.02 2.98
C VAL A 432 1.63 29.49 2.73
N LYS A 433 1.87 28.21 3.08
CA LYS A 433 3.15 27.54 2.85
C LYS A 433 3.50 27.52 1.36
N ALA A 434 2.55 27.19 0.49
CA ALA A 434 2.75 27.16 -0.95
C ALA A 434 3.11 28.54 -1.52
N LYS A 435 2.45 29.62 -1.05
CA LYS A 435 2.77 30.99 -1.45
C LYS A 435 4.20 31.39 -1.06
N ASN A 436 4.64 31.04 0.15
CA ASN A 436 5.99 31.33 0.62
C ASN A 436 7.04 30.52 -0.15
N GLN A 437 6.79 29.22 -0.34
CA GLN A 437 7.64 28.34 -1.14
C GLN A 437 7.77 28.85 -2.58
N HIS A 438 6.66 29.23 -3.20
CA HIS A 438 6.67 29.76 -4.57
C HIS A 438 7.43 31.08 -4.67
N SER A 439 7.23 32.01 -3.74
CA SER A 439 7.97 33.29 -3.71
C SER A 439 9.49 33.05 -3.63
N SER A 440 9.93 32.11 -2.80
CA SER A 440 11.34 31.74 -2.69
C SER A 440 11.88 31.13 -3.99
N TRP A 441 11.12 30.21 -4.59
CA TRP A 441 11.49 29.58 -5.85
C TRP A 441 11.54 30.60 -6.99
N ALA A 442 10.55 31.50 -7.10
CA ALA A 442 10.49 32.52 -8.14
C ALA A 442 11.65 33.51 -8.06
N TYR A 443 12.03 33.92 -6.84
CA TYR A 443 13.23 34.76 -6.62
C TYR A 443 14.50 34.06 -7.10
N GLN A 444 14.65 32.77 -6.79
CA GLN A 444 15.79 31.97 -7.20
C GLN A 444 15.82 31.71 -8.72
N ALA A 445 14.66 31.53 -9.35
CA ALA A 445 14.55 31.22 -10.78
C ALA A 445 14.83 32.42 -11.71
N HIS A 446 14.68 33.65 -11.19
CA HIS A 446 14.84 34.91 -11.91
C HIS A 446 16.00 35.77 -11.35
N GLN A 447 16.98 35.15 -10.69
CA GLN A 447 18.02 35.89 -9.98
C GLN A 447 18.99 36.60 -10.95
N SER A 448 19.22 36.03 -12.13
CA SER A 448 20.22 36.52 -13.09
C SER A 448 19.64 37.50 -14.11
N ASP A 449 20.20 38.70 -14.11
CA ASP A 449 19.86 39.86 -14.93
C ASP A 449 20.85 40.15 -16.08
N SER A 450 21.97 39.40 -16.12
CA SER A 450 23.01 39.52 -17.14
C SER A 450 23.59 38.14 -17.45
N LEU A 451 24.25 38.00 -18.61
CA LEU A 451 24.94 36.76 -18.96
C LEU A 451 25.96 36.36 -17.88
N LYS A 452 26.74 37.33 -17.37
CA LYS A 452 27.77 37.08 -16.34
C LYS A 452 27.16 36.60 -15.01
N SER A 453 26.01 37.13 -14.61
CA SER A 453 25.29 36.65 -13.42
C SER A 453 24.70 35.25 -13.66
N ALA A 454 24.13 34.99 -14.83
CA ALA A 454 23.59 33.68 -15.22
C ALA A 454 24.65 32.58 -15.22
N GLU A 455 25.83 32.83 -15.81
CA GLU A 455 26.94 31.87 -15.79
C GLU A 455 27.46 31.63 -14.37
N LYS A 456 27.56 32.69 -13.55
CA LYS A 456 27.97 32.57 -12.15
C LYS A 456 26.97 31.73 -11.35
N ASN A 457 25.66 31.98 -11.51
CA ASN A 457 24.62 31.22 -10.84
C ASN A 457 24.65 29.76 -11.30
N TYR A 458 24.76 29.52 -12.60
CA TYR A 458 24.89 28.16 -13.16
C TYR A 458 26.06 27.39 -12.52
N ARG A 459 27.25 28.01 -12.40
CA ARG A 459 28.42 27.39 -11.72
C ARG A 459 28.15 27.08 -10.25
N ILE A 460 27.52 28.01 -9.52
CA ILE A 460 27.17 27.81 -8.11
C ILE A 460 26.15 26.67 -7.95
N ARG A 461 25.13 26.65 -8.81
CA ARG A 461 24.00 25.73 -8.72
C ARG A 461 24.36 24.31 -9.11
N TYR A 462 25.09 24.13 -10.22
CA TYR A 462 25.36 22.81 -10.81
C TYR A 462 26.82 22.38 -10.69
N GLY A 463 27.70 23.21 -10.13
CA GLY A 463 29.10 22.87 -9.85
C GLY A 463 29.98 22.67 -11.09
N ARG A 464 29.60 23.22 -12.26
CA ARG A 464 30.30 23.06 -13.55
C ARG A 464 30.12 24.26 -14.47
N GLU A 465 30.92 24.34 -15.53
CA GLU A 465 30.80 25.39 -16.55
C GLU A 465 29.53 25.24 -17.40
N PRO A 466 28.90 26.36 -17.80
CA PRO A 466 27.79 26.35 -18.76
C PRO A 466 28.15 25.62 -20.06
N PRO A 467 27.19 24.94 -20.72
CA PRO A 467 27.45 24.30 -22.01
C PRO A 467 27.83 25.37 -23.07
N PRO A 468 28.63 25.02 -24.08
CA PRO A 468 28.85 25.90 -25.22
C PRO A 468 27.51 26.32 -25.86
N GLY A 469 27.42 27.58 -26.30
CA GLY A 469 26.16 28.17 -26.78
C GLY A 469 25.22 28.70 -25.68
N PHE A 470 25.63 28.64 -24.40
CA PHE A 470 24.84 29.19 -23.30
C PHE A 470 24.58 30.71 -23.42
N ASP A 471 25.53 31.46 -23.99
CA ASP A 471 25.39 32.89 -24.29
C ASP A 471 24.29 33.15 -25.33
N GLN A 472 24.26 32.33 -26.38
CA GLN A 472 23.22 32.37 -27.42
C GLN A 472 21.86 32.00 -26.85
N TRP A 473 21.81 30.97 -26.01
CA TRP A 473 20.60 30.59 -25.27
C TRP A 473 20.13 31.71 -24.32
N TYR A 474 21.03 32.34 -23.57
CA TYR A 474 20.68 33.44 -22.69
C TYR A 474 20.11 34.62 -23.48
N GLY A 475 20.77 35.00 -24.59
CA GLY A 475 20.28 36.02 -25.51
C GLY A 475 18.89 35.69 -26.07
N PHE A 476 18.66 34.44 -26.48
CA PHE A 476 17.37 33.94 -26.95
C PHE A 476 16.29 34.00 -25.84
N ALA A 477 16.62 33.57 -24.63
CA ALA A 477 15.70 33.60 -23.49
C ALA A 477 15.27 35.03 -23.13
N VAL A 478 16.22 35.98 -23.13
CA VAL A 478 15.94 37.40 -22.90
C VAL A 478 15.09 37.99 -24.03
N GLN A 479 15.42 37.68 -25.29
CA GLN A 479 14.65 38.15 -26.46
C GLN A 479 13.19 37.67 -26.42
N LYS A 480 12.97 36.44 -25.97
CA LYS A 480 11.65 35.82 -25.80
C LYS A 480 10.93 36.27 -24.52
N GLY A 481 11.57 37.10 -23.70
CA GLY A 481 11.02 37.59 -22.45
C GLY A 481 10.79 36.47 -21.44
N SER A 482 11.65 35.45 -21.40
CA SER A 482 11.60 34.42 -20.35
C SER A 482 12.01 35.02 -19.02
N ILE A 483 11.17 34.84 -17.99
CA ILE A 483 11.54 35.22 -16.62
C ILE A 483 12.32 34.11 -15.91
N VAL A 484 12.21 32.85 -16.36
CA VAL A 484 12.96 31.74 -15.79
C VAL A 484 14.30 31.63 -16.51
N ILE A 485 15.38 31.96 -15.81
CA ILE A 485 16.76 31.95 -16.33
C ILE A 485 17.62 30.94 -15.57
N ASP A 486 17.46 30.81 -14.26
CA ASP A 486 18.42 30.06 -13.44
C ASP A 486 17.94 28.64 -13.07
N ASP A 487 16.62 28.40 -13.10
CA ASP A 487 16.03 27.13 -12.66
C ASP A 487 15.67 26.21 -13.83
N PHE A 488 16.54 25.23 -14.06
CA PHE A 488 16.40 24.19 -15.08
C PHE A 488 16.74 22.80 -14.49
N ASP A 489 16.49 22.62 -13.19
CA ASP A 489 16.88 21.40 -12.45
C ASP A 489 16.29 20.13 -13.06
N ASN A 490 15.07 20.20 -13.59
CA ASN A 490 14.45 19.07 -14.28
C ASN A 490 15.32 18.52 -15.41
N ILE A 491 15.98 19.39 -16.19
CA ILE A 491 16.89 18.98 -17.27
C ILE A 491 18.08 18.24 -16.65
N GLN A 492 18.60 18.77 -15.55
CA GLN A 492 19.76 18.23 -14.87
C GLN A 492 19.47 16.86 -14.25
N GLU A 493 18.36 16.72 -13.56
CA GLU A 493 17.88 15.46 -12.99
C GLU A 493 17.65 14.39 -14.05
N ASP A 494 17.09 14.77 -15.20
CA ASP A 494 16.76 13.86 -16.30
C ASP A 494 18.01 13.38 -17.04
N LEU A 495 18.97 14.29 -17.25
CA LEU A 495 20.21 13.98 -17.94
C LEU A 495 21.26 13.31 -17.05
N ALA A 496 21.15 13.44 -15.72
CA ALA A 496 22.12 12.92 -14.76
C ALA A 496 22.55 11.48 -15.03
N PRO A 497 21.63 10.51 -15.20
CA PRO A 497 22.02 9.11 -15.35
C PRO A 497 22.85 8.87 -16.62
N PHE A 498 22.60 9.62 -17.70
CA PHE A 498 23.25 9.41 -18.99
C PHE A 498 24.69 9.90 -19.04
N SER A 499 25.11 10.74 -18.08
CA SER A 499 26.53 11.14 -17.93
C SER A 499 27.47 9.94 -17.72
N ALA A 500 26.95 8.84 -17.18
CA ALA A 500 27.72 7.63 -16.92
C ALA A 500 28.09 6.81 -18.18
N LEU A 501 27.51 7.14 -19.34
CA LEU A 501 27.76 6.45 -20.61
C LEU A 501 28.64 7.31 -21.50
N SER A 502 29.60 6.72 -22.22
CA SER A 502 30.47 7.47 -23.13
C SER A 502 29.68 8.17 -24.26
N PRO A 503 30.18 9.26 -24.86
CA PRO A 503 29.47 9.93 -25.95
C PRO A 503 29.18 9.00 -27.15
N ALA A 504 30.15 8.17 -27.54
CA ALA A 504 29.98 7.18 -28.60
C ALA A 504 28.89 6.15 -28.27
N GLU A 505 28.86 5.67 -27.02
CA GLU A 505 27.85 4.73 -26.55
C GLU A 505 26.44 5.35 -26.53
N LEU A 506 26.30 6.63 -26.13
CA LEU A 506 25.03 7.34 -26.20
C LEU A 506 24.51 7.44 -27.64
N ARG A 507 25.38 7.82 -28.60
CA ARG A 507 25.02 7.89 -30.02
C ARG A 507 24.62 6.52 -30.56
N GLN A 508 25.44 5.49 -30.29
CA GLN A 508 25.16 4.12 -30.72
C GLN A 508 23.82 3.60 -30.17
N ARG A 509 23.58 3.70 -28.87
CA ARG A 509 22.31 3.27 -28.26
C ARG A 509 21.10 4.00 -28.85
N THR A 510 21.26 5.27 -29.21
CA THR A 510 20.21 6.08 -29.87
C THR A 510 19.92 5.58 -31.28
N THR A 511 20.94 5.34 -32.09
CA THR A 511 20.75 4.81 -33.45
C THR A 511 20.17 3.39 -33.43
N ASP A 512 20.66 2.53 -32.54
CA ASP A 512 20.22 1.14 -32.42
C ASP A 512 18.74 1.04 -32.01
N ILE A 513 18.28 1.89 -31.09
CA ILE A 513 16.88 1.85 -30.63
C ILE A 513 15.93 2.36 -31.73
N ILE A 514 16.31 3.38 -32.49
CA ILE A 514 15.49 3.94 -33.59
C ILE A 514 15.32 2.91 -34.71
N ASN A 515 16.40 2.19 -35.07
CA ASN A 515 16.35 1.21 -36.16
C ASN A 515 15.55 -0.06 -35.81
N ASN A 516 15.37 -0.35 -34.52
CA ASN A 516 14.76 -1.60 -34.06
C ASN A 516 13.38 -1.43 -33.41
N ASN A 517 12.82 -0.22 -33.35
CA ASN A 517 11.57 0.04 -32.64
C ASN A 517 10.61 0.93 -33.44
N GLN A 518 9.48 0.36 -33.85
CA GLN A 518 8.48 1.07 -34.67
C GLN A 518 7.72 2.17 -33.92
N ASN A 519 7.83 2.29 -32.60
CA ASN A 519 7.10 3.30 -31.81
C ASN A 519 8.03 4.38 -31.25
N LEU A 520 9.15 4.64 -31.91
CA LEU A 520 10.06 5.77 -31.65
C LEU A 520 10.23 6.57 -32.93
N ALA A 521 10.29 7.90 -32.83
CA ALA A 521 10.74 8.75 -33.92
C ALA A 521 12.19 9.16 -33.69
N GLY A 522 13.03 9.03 -34.71
CA GLY A 522 14.34 9.67 -34.72
C GLY A 522 14.21 11.14 -35.11
N ILE A 523 14.87 12.04 -34.39
CA ILE A 523 15.04 13.44 -34.80
C ILE A 523 16.53 13.69 -34.95
N ARG A 524 16.97 14.09 -36.14
CA ARG A 524 18.37 14.39 -36.46
C ARG A 524 18.54 15.88 -36.64
N VAL A 525 19.49 16.46 -35.93
CA VAL A 525 20.01 17.80 -36.17
C VAL A 525 21.31 17.67 -36.94
N LYS A 526 21.38 18.26 -38.13
CA LYS A 526 22.59 18.26 -38.96
C LYS A 526 22.75 19.58 -39.70
N GLY A 527 23.89 20.24 -39.54
CA GLY A 527 24.20 21.49 -40.25
C GLY A 527 23.17 22.59 -39.98
N GLY A 528 22.69 22.69 -38.74
CA GLY A 528 21.71 23.68 -38.32
C GLY A 528 20.28 23.45 -38.82
N LYS A 529 19.93 22.23 -39.24
CA LYS A 529 18.57 21.84 -39.63
C LYS A 529 18.14 20.58 -38.88
N ALA A 530 16.85 20.48 -38.56
CA ALA A 530 16.27 19.30 -37.92
C ALA A 530 15.34 18.55 -38.88
N GLU A 531 15.44 17.24 -38.93
CA GLU A 531 14.60 16.35 -39.72
C GLU A 531 14.19 15.10 -38.92
N ALA A 532 13.00 14.58 -39.19
CA ALA A 532 12.57 13.29 -38.65
C ALA A 532 13.14 12.15 -39.50
N PHE A 533 13.56 11.06 -38.87
CA PHE A 533 14.06 9.87 -39.54
C PHE A 533 13.69 8.58 -38.79
N GLY A 534 13.90 7.44 -39.42
CA GLY A 534 13.47 6.14 -38.90
C GLY A 534 12.08 5.74 -39.36
N GLU A 535 11.72 4.48 -39.16
CA GLU A 535 10.40 3.96 -39.52
C GLU A 535 9.45 4.09 -38.32
N PHE A 536 8.45 4.98 -38.43
CA PHE A 536 7.41 5.15 -37.42
C PHE A 536 6.02 5.34 -38.04
N PRO A 537 4.93 4.98 -37.33
CA PRO A 537 3.56 5.18 -37.78
C PRO A 537 3.28 6.63 -38.14
N GLY A 538 2.81 6.87 -39.37
CA GLY A 538 2.43 8.21 -39.83
C GLY A 538 1.34 8.87 -38.95
N THR A 539 0.50 8.08 -38.27
CA THR A 539 -0.51 8.57 -37.31
C THR A 539 0.10 9.31 -36.12
N HIS A 540 1.37 9.06 -35.79
CA HIS A 540 2.09 9.67 -34.68
C HIS A 540 3.18 10.66 -35.14
N GLY A 541 3.39 10.81 -36.46
CA GLY A 541 4.43 11.69 -37.03
C GLY A 541 4.30 13.15 -36.62
N TRP A 542 3.07 13.62 -36.35
CA TRP A 542 2.81 14.98 -35.86
C TRP A 542 3.58 15.32 -34.58
N MET A 543 3.95 14.33 -33.76
CA MET A 543 4.70 14.56 -32.52
C MET A 543 6.14 14.97 -32.84
N ALA A 544 6.81 14.24 -33.73
CA ALA A 544 8.16 14.57 -34.19
C ALA A 544 8.15 15.92 -34.93
N ASP A 545 7.18 16.14 -35.81
CA ASP A 545 7.00 17.42 -36.50
C ASP A 545 6.80 18.58 -35.51
N GLY A 546 6.05 18.34 -34.43
CA GLY A 546 5.82 19.33 -33.38
C GLY A 546 7.10 19.70 -32.63
N VAL A 547 7.98 18.74 -32.36
CA VAL A 547 9.29 19.00 -31.74
C VAL A 547 10.20 19.73 -32.72
N ILE A 548 10.25 19.32 -33.99
CA ILE A 548 11.03 19.99 -35.04
C ILE A 548 10.59 21.44 -35.19
N LYS A 549 9.27 21.69 -35.21
CA LYS A 549 8.71 23.05 -35.28
C LYS A 549 9.12 23.89 -34.07
N MET A 550 9.15 23.31 -32.87
CA MET A 550 9.63 23.98 -31.67
C MET A 550 11.12 24.33 -31.74
N MET A 551 11.92 23.58 -32.51
CA MET A 551 13.35 23.82 -32.71
C MET A 551 13.67 24.88 -33.76
N GLU A 552 12.78 25.14 -34.73
CA GLU A 552 13.00 26.10 -35.83
C GLU A 552 13.61 27.45 -35.40
N PRO A 553 13.20 28.08 -34.28
CA PRO A 553 13.74 29.38 -33.89
C PRO A 553 15.22 29.38 -33.46
N PHE A 554 15.78 28.23 -33.09
CA PHE A 554 17.13 28.13 -32.51
C PHE A 554 17.99 26.99 -33.06
N VAL A 555 17.46 26.12 -33.94
CA VAL A 555 18.16 24.92 -34.45
C VAL A 555 19.51 25.22 -35.11
N ALA A 556 19.67 26.41 -35.71
CA ALA A 556 20.93 26.84 -36.32
C ALA A 556 22.08 27.01 -35.30
N GLN A 557 21.75 27.13 -34.02
CA GLN A 557 22.69 27.31 -32.91
C GLN A 557 23.04 25.98 -32.21
N LEU A 558 22.40 24.88 -32.60
CA LEU A 558 22.64 23.56 -32.03
C LEU A 558 23.78 22.83 -32.76
N PRO A 559 24.56 22.01 -32.05
CA PRO A 559 25.49 21.09 -32.68
C PRO A 559 24.73 19.93 -33.35
N ASP A 560 25.43 19.18 -34.19
CA ASP A 560 24.88 17.94 -34.76
C ASP A 560 24.55 16.96 -33.62
N MET A 561 23.39 16.32 -33.69
CA MET A 561 22.92 15.33 -32.69
C MET A 561 21.75 14.49 -33.23
N GLU A 562 21.49 13.36 -32.58
CA GLU A 562 20.30 12.54 -32.81
C GLU A 562 19.53 12.34 -31.50
N LEU A 563 18.20 12.29 -31.59
CA LEU A 563 17.28 12.09 -30.48
C LEU A 563 16.34 10.92 -30.78
N ALA A 564 16.14 10.03 -29.82
CA ALA A 564 15.08 9.02 -29.87
C ALA A 564 13.85 9.52 -29.09
N MET A 565 12.78 9.86 -29.81
CA MET A 565 11.55 10.38 -29.24
C MET A 565 10.52 9.27 -29.03
N ASN A 566 9.99 9.15 -27.81
CA ASN A 566 8.88 8.28 -27.50
C ASN A 566 7.58 8.78 -28.13
N LEU A 567 6.95 7.92 -28.93
CA LEU A 567 5.64 8.20 -29.55
C LEU A 567 4.46 7.68 -28.74
N ASN A 568 4.71 6.88 -27.70
CA ASN A 568 3.65 6.40 -26.80
C ASN A 568 3.48 7.34 -25.61
N ASP A 569 2.30 7.30 -25.01
CA ASP A 569 1.98 8.13 -23.84
C ASP A 569 2.70 7.64 -22.57
N GLU A 570 2.85 6.32 -22.41
CA GLU A 570 3.52 5.71 -21.25
C GLU A 570 5.06 5.83 -21.33
N SER A 571 5.70 5.94 -20.16
CA SER A 571 7.16 6.00 -19.99
C SER A 571 7.85 4.67 -20.35
N ARG A 572 9.12 4.73 -20.77
CA ARG A 572 9.83 3.56 -21.32
C ARG A 572 11.05 3.09 -20.52
N VAL A 573 11.83 3.99 -19.95
CA VAL A 573 13.16 3.66 -19.45
C VAL A 573 13.11 3.47 -17.95
N VAL A 574 13.31 2.24 -17.47
CA VAL A 574 13.29 1.94 -16.04
C VAL A 574 14.53 1.19 -15.62
N VAL A 575 15.46 1.89 -15.01
CA VAL A 575 16.75 1.33 -14.65
C VAL A 575 16.71 0.76 -13.23
N PRO A 576 17.07 -0.52 -13.00
CA PRO A 576 17.13 -1.10 -11.67
C PRO A 576 17.94 -0.23 -10.70
N TYR A 577 17.47 -0.09 -9.46
CA TYR A 577 18.00 0.86 -8.47
C TYR A 577 19.52 0.85 -8.36
N ARG A 578 20.15 -0.32 -8.27
CA ARG A 578 21.61 -0.45 -8.13
C ARG A 578 22.39 0.11 -9.33
N ILE A 579 21.84 -0.05 -10.53
CA ILE A 579 22.44 0.47 -11.76
C ILE A 579 22.23 1.99 -11.81
N LEU A 580 21.01 2.45 -11.53
CA LEU A 580 20.67 3.87 -11.51
C LEU A 580 21.48 4.65 -10.47
N GLN A 581 21.70 4.06 -9.28
CA GLN A 581 22.53 4.68 -8.23
C GLN A 581 24.01 4.78 -8.62
N LYS A 582 24.54 3.87 -9.43
CA LYS A 582 25.91 3.98 -9.95
C LYS A 582 26.02 5.03 -11.05
N ALA A 583 24.96 5.21 -11.83
CA ALA A 583 24.92 6.17 -12.93
C ALA A 583 24.74 7.63 -12.46
N ARG A 584 24.00 7.87 -11.36
CA ARG A 584 23.71 9.22 -10.84
C ARG A 584 24.92 10.04 -10.33
N PRO A 585 25.89 9.49 -9.57
CA PRO A 585 26.98 10.27 -8.98
C PRO A 585 28.14 10.59 -9.92
N GLN A 586 28.09 10.20 -11.20
CA GLN A 586 29.15 10.49 -12.18
C GLN A 586 28.98 11.88 -12.84
N TRP A 587 28.59 12.89 -12.05
CA TRP A 587 28.51 14.27 -12.52
C TRP A 587 29.92 14.84 -12.68
N GLU A 588 30.55 14.48 -13.80
CA GLU A 588 31.91 14.92 -14.13
C GLU A 588 31.95 16.44 -14.28
N LYS A 589 32.96 17.06 -13.67
CA LYS A 589 33.30 18.46 -13.87
C LYS A 589 34.03 18.57 -15.20
N TYR A 590 33.29 18.88 -16.26
CA TYR A 590 33.88 19.17 -17.56
C TYR A 590 34.41 20.61 -17.58
N ASP A 591 35.71 20.77 -17.83
CA ASP A 591 36.36 22.07 -18.00
C ASP A 591 36.46 22.39 -19.51
N GLY A 592 35.54 23.20 -20.03
CA GLY A 592 35.57 23.71 -21.41
C GLY A 592 35.39 22.67 -22.53
N PHE A 593 35.09 23.15 -23.74
CA PHE A 593 35.03 22.34 -24.97
C PHE A 593 35.84 23.04 -26.05
N ASP A 594 36.76 22.33 -26.70
CA ASP A 594 37.57 22.87 -27.81
C ASP A 594 36.76 22.92 -29.12
N ASP A 595 35.92 21.91 -29.40
CA ASP A 595 35.04 21.85 -30.57
C ASP A 595 33.65 21.29 -30.22
N PHE A 596 32.66 22.18 -30.04
CA PHE A 596 31.31 21.80 -29.67
C PHE A 596 30.57 21.13 -30.83
N GLY A 597 30.26 19.84 -30.68
CA GLY A 597 29.62 19.05 -31.73
C GLY A 597 30.57 18.11 -32.46
N ARG A 598 31.84 18.03 -32.05
CA ARG A 598 32.76 17.04 -32.59
C ARG A 598 32.27 15.62 -32.28
N GLN A 599 31.89 14.91 -33.35
CA GLN A 599 31.54 13.50 -33.32
C GLN A 599 32.50 12.73 -34.21
N LYS A 600 33.33 11.89 -33.60
CA LYS A 600 34.10 10.88 -34.32
C LYS A 600 33.12 9.81 -34.82
N PRO A 601 33.43 9.17 -35.95
CA PRO A 601 32.70 7.99 -36.39
C PRO A 601 32.62 7.02 -35.22
N ASN A 602 31.42 6.48 -34.94
CA ASN A 602 31.29 5.46 -33.91
C ASN A 602 32.26 4.32 -34.29
N PRO A 603 33.18 3.94 -33.38
CA PRO A 603 33.97 2.75 -33.61
C PRO A 603 33.03 1.58 -33.89
N ASP A 604 33.43 0.69 -34.79
CA ASP A 604 32.71 -0.56 -35.05
C ASP A 604 32.87 -1.42 -33.79
N ILE A 605 32.04 -1.16 -32.77
CA ILE A 605 32.02 -1.91 -31.52
C ILE A 605 31.40 -3.25 -31.88
N SER A 606 32.27 -4.20 -32.22
CA SER A 606 31.95 -5.54 -32.72
C SER A 606 31.27 -6.46 -31.70
N GLU A 607 31.00 -5.98 -30.48
CA GLU A 607 30.22 -6.73 -29.52
C GLU A 607 28.74 -6.31 -29.63
N PRO A 608 27.83 -7.24 -29.96
CA PRO A 608 26.42 -6.96 -29.84
C PRO A 608 26.15 -6.71 -28.35
N HIS A 609 26.02 -5.45 -27.96
CA HIS A 609 25.43 -5.11 -26.68
C HIS A 609 24.13 -5.90 -26.56
N ASP A 610 23.99 -6.64 -25.45
CA ASP A 610 22.88 -7.55 -25.17
C ASP A 610 21.59 -7.02 -25.81
N ARG A 611 21.02 -7.79 -26.75
CA ARG A 611 19.80 -7.43 -27.46
C ARG A 611 18.80 -6.84 -26.47
N PHE A 612 18.46 -5.57 -26.66
CA PHE A 612 17.54 -4.85 -25.80
C PHE A 612 16.26 -5.67 -25.64
N THR A 613 15.95 -6.07 -24.42
CA THR A 613 14.75 -6.87 -24.16
C THR A 613 13.58 -5.95 -23.94
N TYR A 614 12.65 -5.96 -24.89
CA TYR A 614 11.42 -5.18 -24.84
C TYR A 614 10.28 -6.01 -24.26
N TYR A 615 9.47 -5.36 -23.41
CA TYR A 615 8.30 -5.99 -22.82
C TYR A 615 7.06 -5.16 -23.17
N PRO A 616 6.09 -5.74 -23.93
CA PRO A 616 4.83 -5.06 -24.22
C PRO A 616 3.92 -5.03 -22.98
N GLY A 617 3.25 -3.91 -22.77
CA GLY A 617 2.36 -3.66 -21.65
C GLY A 617 0.91 -4.08 -21.92
N TYR A 618 0.49 -5.19 -21.31
CA TYR A 618 -0.92 -5.58 -21.10
C TYR A 618 -1.13 -6.29 -19.73
N ASN A 619 -0.07 -6.32 -18.91
CA ASN A 619 -0.01 -6.98 -17.62
C ASN A 619 0.34 -5.96 -16.53
N PRO A 620 0.09 -6.27 -15.25
CA PRO A 620 0.52 -5.43 -14.14
C PRO A 620 2.03 -5.14 -14.21
N THR A 621 2.38 -3.86 -14.28
CA THR A 621 3.77 -3.44 -14.49
C THR A 621 4.46 -2.97 -13.21
N PHE A 622 3.74 -2.77 -12.11
CA PHE A 622 4.31 -2.16 -10.89
C PHE A 622 5.57 -2.88 -10.38
N HIS A 623 5.55 -4.20 -10.25
CA HIS A 623 6.72 -4.96 -9.78
C HIS A 623 7.80 -5.11 -10.84
N SER A 624 7.44 -5.13 -12.11
CA SER A 624 8.40 -5.25 -13.22
C SER A 624 9.08 -3.93 -13.57
N HIS A 625 8.41 -2.79 -13.37
CA HIS A 625 8.83 -1.47 -13.84
C HIS A 625 8.59 -0.40 -12.77
N GLY A 626 7.36 -0.23 -12.27
CA GLY A 626 7.03 0.87 -11.35
C GLY A 626 7.89 0.97 -10.07
N SER A 627 8.40 -0.15 -9.55
CA SER A 627 9.11 -0.22 -8.26
C SER A 627 10.59 -0.63 -8.35
N ILE A 628 11.10 -1.04 -9.52
CA ILE A 628 12.46 -1.59 -9.61
C ILE A 628 13.56 -0.53 -9.41
N SER A 629 13.22 0.74 -9.65
CA SER A 629 14.09 1.88 -9.39
C SER A 629 14.08 2.29 -7.92
N CYS A 630 13.37 1.57 -7.05
CA CYS A 630 13.30 1.86 -5.63
C CYS A 630 14.41 1.19 -4.82
N PRO A 631 14.81 1.78 -3.68
CA PRO A 631 15.78 1.17 -2.78
C PRO A 631 15.35 -0.24 -2.32
N PRO A 632 16.26 -1.22 -2.15
CA PRO A 632 15.91 -2.61 -1.80
C PRO A 632 15.09 -2.80 -0.52
N GLY A 633 15.16 -1.84 0.42
CA GLY A 633 14.38 -1.85 1.66
C GLY A 633 13.06 -1.08 1.60
N SER A 634 12.66 -0.59 0.42
CA SER A 634 11.47 0.24 0.30
C SER A 634 10.18 -0.59 0.48
N PRO A 635 9.10 0.01 1.00
CA PRO A 635 7.79 -0.64 1.09
C PRO A 635 7.30 -1.23 -0.24
N ALA A 636 7.56 -0.57 -1.38
CA ALA A 636 7.15 -1.04 -2.70
C ALA A 636 7.71 -2.42 -3.11
N LEU A 637 8.88 -2.79 -2.58
CA LEU A 637 9.54 -4.08 -2.88
C LEU A 637 9.35 -5.13 -1.78
N THR A 638 8.95 -4.70 -0.58
CA THR A 638 8.90 -5.55 0.62
C THR A 638 7.48 -5.84 1.10
N LYS A 639 6.47 -5.13 0.59
CA LYS A 639 5.07 -5.26 1.01
C LYS A 639 4.15 -5.30 -0.20
N SER A 640 3.14 -6.17 -0.13
CA SER A 640 2.00 -6.18 -1.06
C SER A 640 0.76 -5.65 -0.35
N TYR A 641 -0.05 -4.81 -1.01
CA TYR A 641 -1.28 -4.25 -0.44
C TYR A 641 -2.52 -4.86 -1.12
N TRP A 642 -2.96 -6.02 -0.62
CA TRP A 642 -4.08 -6.76 -1.20
C TRP A 642 -5.47 -6.35 -0.66
N HIS A 643 -5.51 -5.59 0.44
CA HIS A 643 -6.73 -5.12 1.09
C HIS A 643 -7.34 -3.90 0.39
N LYS A 644 -7.79 -4.08 -0.86
CA LYS A 644 -8.26 -2.95 -1.70
C LYS A 644 -9.55 -2.29 -1.20
N GLN A 645 -10.25 -2.87 -0.23
CA GLN A 645 -11.41 -2.24 0.41
C GLN A 645 -11.04 -1.11 1.38
N GLU A 646 -9.80 -1.08 1.87
CA GLU A 646 -9.32 -0.09 2.83
C GLU A 646 -8.32 0.87 2.18
N LEU A 647 -8.28 2.09 2.70
CA LEU A 647 -7.31 3.11 2.36
C LEU A 647 -5.96 2.77 2.99
N CYS A 648 -4.89 2.69 2.19
CA CYS A 648 -3.55 2.57 2.74
C CYS A 648 -3.09 3.89 3.38
N THR A 649 -3.41 4.08 4.65
CA THR A 649 -3.06 5.30 5.38
C THR A 649 -1.55 5.47 5.55
N SER A 650 -0.79 4.37 5.73
CA SER A 650 0.66 4.41 5.79
C SER A 650 1.32 4.82 4.47
N CYS A 651 0.65 4.58 3.34
CA CYS A 651 1.14 4.96 2.02
C CYS A 651 0.92 6.46 1.77
N ALA A 652 -0.22 7.00 2.22
CA ALA A 652 -0.55 8.43 2.14
C ALA A 652 0.25 9.29 3.13
N ALA A 653 0.44 8.83 4.37
CA ALA A 653 1.00 9.61 5.47
C ALA A 653 2.29 10.42 5.15
N PRO A 654 3.30 9.90 4.41
CA PRO A 654 4.53 10.64 4.13
C PRO A 654 4.34 11.92 3.30
N HIS A 655 3.25 12.04 2.54
CA HIS A 655 3.00 13.17 1.65
C HIS A 655 1.69 13.90 1.96
N SER A 656 1.10 13.67 3.14
CA SER A 656 -0.17 14.27 3.55
C SER A 656 -0.03 15.10 4.82
N ALA A 657 -0.83 16.16 4.93
CA ALA A 657 -1.08 16.92 6.15
C ALA A 657 -2.56 16.77 6.53
N GLY A 658 -2.84 15.85 7.45
CA GLY A 658 -4.22 15.33 7.56
C GLY A 658 -4.61 14.64 6.26
N LEU A 659 -5.85 14.85 5.77
CA LEU A 659 -6.33 14.26 4.51
C LEU A 659 -5.66 14.85 3.26
N PHE A 660 -5.04 16.02 3.36
CA PHE A 660 -4.70 16.80 2.17
C PHE A 660 -3.26 16.58 1.74
N VAL A 661 -3.02 16.52 0.44
CA VAL A 661 -1.66 16.41 -0.13
C VAL A 661 -0.80 17.58 0.35
N SER A 662 0.27 17.31 1.09
CA SER A 662 1.22 18.33 1.56
C SER A 662 2.51 18.38 0.76
N ASN A 663 2.85 17.28 0.07
CA ASN A 663 4.03 17.20 -0.80
C ASN A 663 3.64 16.59 -2.16
N TRP A 664 3.49 17.46 -3.17
CA TRP A 664 3.08 17.08 -4.52
C TRP A 664 4.08 16.17 -5.22
N SER A 665 5.39 16.43 -5.14
CA SER A 665 6.37 15.60 -5.84
C SER A 665 6.47 14.20 -5.20
N LEU A 666 6.33 14.11 -3.86
CA LEU A 666 6.33 12.84 -3.16
C LEU A 666 5.05 12.03 -3.37
N SER A 667 3.89 12.65 -3.64
CA SER A 667 2.61 11.92 -3.80
C SER A 667 2.60 10.95 -5.00
N ALA A 668 3.43 11.17 -6.02
CA ALA A 668 3.58 10.28 -7.16
C ALA A 668 4.75 9.28 -7.02
N ASN A 669 5.46 9.25 -5.88
CA ASN A 669 6.61 8.36 -5.69
C ASN A 669 6.14 6.94 -5.29
N PRO A 670 6.42 5.90 -6.10
CA PRO A 670 5.98 4.54 -5.80
C PRO A 670 6.71 3.89 -4.63
N CYS A 671 7.91 4.36 -4.27
CA CYS A 671 8.79 3.61 -3.37
C CYS A 671 8.24 3.43 -1.95
N HIS A 672 7.49 4.40 -1.42
CA HIS A 672 6.80 4.27 -0.12
C HIS A 672 5.32 3.87 -0.25
N GLN A 673 4.82 3.63 -1.46
CA GLN A 673 3.39 3.42 -1.76
C GLN A 673 3.14 2.10 -2.51
N PRO A 674 3.20 0.94 -1.82
CA PRO A 674 2.95 -0.36 -2.46
C PRO A 674 1.53 -0.50 -3.04
N ASP A 675 0.57 0.28 -2.56
CA ASP A 675 -0.82 0.29 -3.07
C ASP A 675 -0.97 1.00 -4.42
N LEU A 676 0.01 1.80 -4.88
CA LEU A 676 -0.01 2.38 -6.24
C LEU A 676 -0.01 1.31 -7.34
N ALA A 677 0.36 0.06 -7.01
CA ALA A 677 0.20 -1.09 -7.90
C ALA A 677 -1.23 -1.25 -8.45
N ASP A 678 -2.24 -0.78 -7.70
CA ASP A 678 -3.66 -0.97 -7.97
C ASP A 678 -4.44 0.36 -8.14
N LEU A 679 -3.76 1.48 -8.35
CA LEU A 679 -4.40 2.82 -8.36
C LEU A 679 -4.28 3.62 -9.65
N HIS A 680 -3.53 3.13 -10.66
CA HIS A 680 -3.35 3.84 -11.93
C HIS A 680 -3.13 2.87 -13.11
N GLY A 681 -3.68 3.21 -14.28
CA GLY A 681 -3.60 2.40 -15.51
C GLY A 681 -2.18 1.98 -15.88
N LEU A 682 -1.19 2.89 -15.80
CA LEU A 682 0.24 2.57 -15.99
C LEU A 682 0.71 1.32 -15.22
N HIS A 683 0.28 1.17 -13.97
CA HIS A 683 0.71 0.09 -13.07
C HIS A 683 -0.18 -1.15 -13.14
N ILE A 684 -1.48 -0.95 -13.32
CA ILE A 684 -2.46 -2.04 -13.37
C ILE A 684 -2.40 -2.79 -14.70
N SER A 685 -2.48 -2.05 -15.81
CA SER A 685 -2.54 -2.59 -17.15
C SER A 685 -2.45 -1.44 -18.17
N PRO A 686 -1.22 -1.01 -18.54
CA PRO A 686 -1.02 0.05 -19.52
C PRO A 686 -1.49 -0.40 -20.91
N SER A 687 -1.70 0.58 -21.79
CA SER A 687 -2.32 0.34 -23.11
C SER A 687 -1.30 0.13 -24.22
N ALA A 688 -0.21 0.89 -24.19
CA ALA A 688 0.81 0.92 -25.24
C ALA A 688 2.24 0.95 -24.67
N MET A 689 2.42 0.66 -23.38
CA MET A 689 3.74 0.70 -22.76
C MET A 689 4.70 -0.30 -23.43
N VAL A 690 5.89 0.18 -23.79
CA VAL A 690 7.02 -0.63 -24.24
C VAL A 690 8.23 -0.25 -23.41
N GLY A 691 8.53 -1.07 -22.40
CA GLY A 691 9.55 -0.77 -21.39
C GLY A 691 10.92 -1.40 -21.69
N THR A 692 11.98 -0.81 -21.13
CA THR A 692 13.36 -1.34 -21.10
C THR A 692 14.00 -1.16 -19.72
N HIS A 693 14.87 -2.10 -19.35
CA HIS A 693 15.71 -2.00 -18.15
C HIS A 693 17.11 -1.44 -18.39
N ALA A 694 17.49 -1.29 -19.66
CA ALA A 694 18.74 -0.68 -20.04
C ALA A 694 18.63 0.86 -19.95
N LEU A 695 19.72 1.50 -19.54
CA LEU A 695 19.81 2.96 -19.51
C LEU A 695 19.96 3.49 -20.94
N ILE A 696 18.85 3.86 -21.58
CA ILE A 696 18.80 4.33 -22.97
C ILE A 696 18.20 5.74 -23.01
N PRO A 697 18.80 6.70 -23.75
CA PRO A 697 18.28 8.06 -23.83
C PRO A 697 17.02 8.11 -24.70
N ILE A 698 15.86 8.08 -24.06
CA ILE A 698 14.56 8.24 -24.73
C ILE A 698 13.90 9.53 -24.24
N PHE A 699 13.51 10.39 -25.16
CA PHE A 699 12.84 11.66 -24.89
C PHE A 699 11.33 11.48 -24.91
N SER A 700 10.66 11.84 -23.82
CA SER A 700 9.23 11.62 -23.61
C SER A 700 8.53 12.91 -23.21
N GLN A 701 7.28 13.09 -23.65
CA GLN A 701 6.47 14.28 -23.30
C GLN A 701 6.15 14.38 -21.80
N SER A 702 6.20 13.24 -21.12
CA SER A 702 6.01 13.12 -19.67
C SER A 702 6.68 11.87 -19.15
N LYS A 703 6.89 11.78 -17.82
CA LYS A 703 7.35 10.54 -17.19
C LYS A 703 6.75 10.30 -15.82
N ALA A 704 6.58 9.03 -15.45
CA ALA A 704 6.26 8.64 -14.09
C ALA A 704 7.52 8.64 -13.19
N THR A 705 7.34 8.83 -11.88
CA THR A 705 8.45 8.78 -10.92
C THR A 705 9.14 7.41 -10.95
N GLY A 706 10.46 7.40 -10.96
CA GLY A 706 11.27 6.17 -11.06
C GLY A 706 11.69 5.81 -12.49
N TYR A 707 11.12 6.46 -13.50
CA TYR A 707 11.54 6.33 -14.90
C TYR A 707 12.66 7.32 -15.24
N ALA A 708 13.57 6.89 -16.12
CA ALA A 708 14.75 7.63 -16.56
C ALA A 708 14.56 8.30 -17.94
N ASP A 709 13.35 8.29 -18.50
CA ASP A 709 13.02 9.09 -19.68
C ASP A 709 13.43 10.56 -19.48
N VAL A 710 13.84 11.21 -20.57
CA VAL A 710 14.18 12.64 -20.60
C VAL A 710 12.92 13.43 -20.96
N ARG A 711 12.44 14.29 -20.06
CA ARG A 711 11.22 15.06 -20.29
C ARG A 711 11.46 16.16 -21.32
N ILE A 712 10.58 16.25 -22.32
CA ILE A 712 10.53 17.37 -23.27
C ILE A 712 9.23 18.16 -23.13
N PRO A 713 9.20 19.45 -23.50
CA PRO A 713 7.95 20.17 -23.67
C PRO A 713 7.06 19.46 -24.70
N SER A 714 5.80 19.27 -24.35
CA SER A 714 4.91 18.42 -25.12
C SER A 714 4.52 19.08 -26.47
N PRO A 715 4.75 18.43 -27.62
CA PRO A 715 4.22 18.89 -28.90
C PRO A 715 2.68 18.99 -28.90
N TRP A 716 1.97 18.27 -28.02
CA TRP A 716 0.52 18.42 -27.85
C TRP A 716 0.15 19.86 -27.49
N ASN A 717 0.87 20.45 -26.54
CA ASN A 717 0.62 21.82 -26.09
C ASN A 717 1.18 22.86 -27.07
N TYR A 718 2.32 22.58 -27.71
CA TYR A 718 2.93 23.53 -28.66
C TYR A 718 2.13 23.67 -29.97
N LEU A 719 1.53 22.56 -30.44
CA LEU A 719 0.70 22.52 -31.64
C LEU A 719 -0.79 22.80 -31.38
N ASP A 720 -1.15 23.26 -30.17
CA ASP A 720 -2.52 23.63 -29.79
C ASP A 720 -3.55 22.49 -30.02
N LYS A 721 -3.16 21.23 -29.81
CA LYS A 721 -4.11 20.09 -29.86
C LYS A 721 -5.24 20.25 -28.85
N THR A 722 -4.99 21.02 -27.79
CA THR A 722 -5.99 21.54 -26.86
C THR A 722 -5.56 22.94 -26.46
N GLN A 723 -6.40 23.94 -26.71
CA GLN A 723 -6.07 25.35 -26.47
C GLN A 723 -7.12 26.05 -25.62
N TYR A 724 -6.68 27.09 -24.91
CA TYR A 724 -7.57 28.04 -24.26
C TYR A 724 -8.00 29.10 -25.28
N THR A 725 -9.28 29.06 -25.66
CA THR A 725 -9.90 30.02 -26.58
C THR A 725 -11.22 30.50 -25.99
N THR A 726 -11.54 31.77 -26.22
CA THR A 726 -12.81 32.37 -25.82
C THR A 726 -13.52 32.93 -27.04
N SER A 727 -14.85 32.87 -27.03
CA SER A 727 -15.70 33.45 -28.06
C SER A 727 -16.93 34.10 -27.43
N ALA A 728 -17.76 34.78 -28.23
CA ALA A 728 -19.03 35.30 -27.74
C ALA A 728 -19.99 34.17 -27.29
N GLU A 729 -19.85 32.97 -27.86
CA GLU A 729 -20.62 31.78 -27.51
C GLU A 729 -20.06 31.08 -26.25
N PHE A 730 -18.74 31.04 -26.11
CA PHE A 730 -18.03 30.42 -24.99
C PHE A 730 -17.16 31.44 -24.25
N PRO A 731 -17.77 32.36 -23.47
CA PRO A 731 -17.00 33.33 -22.68
C PRO A 731 -16.31 32.64 -21.50
N ASP A 732 -15.22 33.24 -21.01
CA ASP A 732 -14.61 32.90 -19.72
C ASP A 732 -14.98 33.98 -18.69
N PRO A 733 -16.14 33.85 -18.01
CA PRO A 733 -16.59 34.84 -17.03
C PRO A 733 -15.64 34.90 -15.83
N VAL A 734 -15.74 35.97 -15.04
CA VAL A 734 -15.01 36.07 -13.77
C VAL A 734 -15.45 34.97 -12.80
N PHE A 735 -14.55 34.53 -11.91
CA PHE A 735 -14.76 33.37 -11.03
C PHE A 735 -16.12 33.38 -10.30
N SER A 736 -16.54 34.53 -9.77
CA SER A 736 -17.79 34.66 -9.01
C SER A 736 -19.05 34.40 -9.86
N GLN A 737 -18.99 34.66 -11.18
CA GLN A 737 -20.08 34.47 -12.13
C GLN A 737 -20.14 33.06 -12.72
N LYS A 738 -19.12 32.22 -12.47
CA LYS A 738 -19.10 30.83 -12.92
C LYS A 738 -20.06 29.95 -12.12
N GLU A 739 -20.53 28.87 -12.74
CA GLU A 739 -21.36 27.87 -12.12
C GLU A 739 -20.59 27.09 -11.04
N ASN A 740 -21.20 26.91 -9.86
CA ASN A 740 -20.60 26.20 -8.72
C ASN A 740 -20.62 24.67 -8.90
N ILE A 741 -19.86 24.20 -9.88
CA ILE A 741 -19.81 22.81 -10.33
C ILE A 741 -18.34 22.38 -10.46
N LEU A 742 -18.04 21.17 -10.00
CA LEU A 742 -16.84 20.42 -10.38
C LEU A 742 -17.14 19.64 -11.66
N PHE A 743 -16.47 20.02 -12.75
CA PHE A 743 -16.75 19.48 -14.07
C PHE A 743 -15.61 18.60 -14.60
N TRP A 744 -15.99 17.46 -15.21
CA TRP A 744 -15.09 16.60 -15.96
C TRP A 744 -15.81 15.81 -17.06
N ARG A 745 -15.19 15.73 -18.22
CA ARG A 745 -15.52 14.79 -19.31
C ARG A 745 -14.25 14.11 -19.80
N GLY A 746 -14.36 12.85 -20.19
CA GLY A 746 -13.23 12.09 -20.73
C GLY A 746 -13.62 10.67 -21.14
N THR A 747 -12.64 9.93 -21.64
CA THR A 747 -12.77 8.54 -22.07
C THR A 747 -11.94 7.62 -21.17
N THR A 748 -12.12 6.31 -21.31
CA THR A 748 -11.42 5.27 -20.53
C THR A 748 -9.99 4.98 -21.03
N THR A 749 -9.27 5.99 -21.51
CA THR A 749 -7.94 5.84 -22.15
C THR A 749 -6.78 5.62 -21.17
N GLU A 750 -7.00 5.56 -19.86
CA GLU A 750 -5.93 5.46 -18.85
C GLU A 750 -5.14 4.14 -18.91
N GLY A 751 -5.81 3.06 -19.32
CA GLY A 751 -5.24 1.73 -19.43
C GLY A 751 -6.26 0.78 -20.07
N VAL A 752 -5.92 -0.49 -20.19
CA VAL A 752 -6.79 -1.50 -20.82
C VAL A 752 -7.16 -2.57 -19.80
N SER A 753 -8.45 -2.87 -19.64
CA SER A 753 -8.88 -3.95 -18.76
C SER A 753 -9.05 -5.26 -19.52
N THR A 754 -8.19 -6.25 -19.30
CA THR A 754 -8.12 -7.48 -20.11
C THR A 754 -9.17 -8.55 -19.75
N GLY A 755 -10.26 -8.19 -19.06
CA GLY A 755 -11.33 -9.12 -18.65
C GLY A 755 -11.24 -9.64 -17.22
N TRP A 756 -10.34 -9.07 -16.41
CA TRP A 756 -10.05 -9.48 -15.04
C TRP A 756 -10.43 -8.44 -13.98
N GLY A 757 -11.14 -7.39 -14.36
CA GLY A 757 -11.60 -6.35 -13.42
C GLY A 757 -10.53 -5.32 -13.04
N GLY A 758 -9.43 -5.20 -13.81
CA GLY A 758 -8.38 -4.21 -13.53
C GLY A 758 -8.87 -2.75 -13.55
N TRP A 759 -9.93 -2.46 -14.30
CA TRP A 759 -10.54 -1.13 -14.40
C TRP A 759 -11.03 -0.57 -13.05
N LYS A 760 -11.31 -1.43 -12.07
CA LYS A 760 -11.82 -1.02 -10.75
C LYS A 760 -10.80 -0.19 -9.94
N GLY A 761 -9.53 -0.32 -10.28
CA GLY A 761 -8.42 0.45 -9.69
C GLY A 761 -7.99 1.67 -10.51
N MET A 762 -8.50 1.87 -11.73
CA MET A 762 -8.09 2.98 -12.60
C MET A 762 -8.66 4.32 -12.11
N LEU A 763 -7.82 5.36 -12.15
CA LEU A 763 -8.11 6.68 -11.58
C LEU A 763 -9.40 7.29 -12.14
N ARG A 764 -9.61 7.27 -13.47
CA ARG A 764 -10.79 7.87 -14.11
C ARG A 764 -12.07 7.12 -13.77
N GLN A 765 -12.02 5.79 -13.75
CA GLN A 765 -13.14 4.92 -13.38
C GLN A 765 -13.56 5.16 -11.93
N ARG A 766 -12.57 5.24 -11.02
CA ARG A 766 -12.79 5.58 -9.62
C ARG A 766 -13.40 6.97 -9.45
N LEU A 767 -12.94 7.97 -10.20
CA LEU A 767 -13.48 9.34 -10.18
C LEU A 767 -14.96 9.36 -10.59
N VAL A 768 -15.31 8.71 -11.70
CA VAL A 768 -16.70 8.65 -12.20
C VAL A 768 -17.60 7.87 -11.24
N HIS A 769 -17.12 6.74 -10.71
CA HIS A 769 -17.85 5.94 -9.72
C HIS A 769 -18.14 6.77 -8.45
N LEU A 770 -17.12 7.44 -7.92
CA LEU A 770 -17.20 8.28 -6.72
C LEU A 770 -18.20 9.43 -6.88
N ALA A 771 -18.28 10.02 -8.07
CA ALA A 771 -19.14 11.17 -8.35
C ALA A 771 -20.62 10.80 -8.54
N ASN A 772 -20.90 9.64 -9.16
CA ASN A 772 -22.23 9.32 -9.64
C ASN A 772 -22.92 8.20 -8.84
N ASN A 773 -22.17 7.23 -8.32
CA ASN A 773 -22.76 6.03 -7.74
C ASN A 773 -22.94 6.18 -6.23
N SER A 774 -24.12 6.64 -5.82
CA SER A 774 -24.39 7.06 -4.43
C SER A 774 -25.68 6.51 -3.83
N THR A 775 -26.50 5.79 -4.59
CA THR A 775 -27.88 5.44 -4.19
C THR A 775 -28.01 4.06 -3.55
N ASP A 776 -27.06 3.14 -3.78
CA ASP A 776 -27.12 1.81 -3.18
C ASP A 776 -26.78 1.88 -1.67
N PRO A 777 -27.67 1.43 -0.76
CA PRO A 777 -27.41 1.42 0.68
C PRO A 777 -26.19 0.57 1.10
N ALA A 778 -25.79 -0.37 0.24
CA ALA A 778 -24.60 -1.19 0.41
C ALA A 778 -23.33 -0.54 -0.15
N THR A 779 -23.34 0.74 -0.54
CA THR A 779 -22.12 1.49 -0.89
C THR A 779 -21.27 1.74 0.37
N PRO A 780 -19.93 1.64 0.32
CA PRO A 780 -19.09 2.07 1.41
C PRO A 780 -19.26 3.56 1.74
N ASN A 781 -19.04 3.93 3.00
CA ASN A 781 -18.96 5.35 3.34
C ASN A 781 -17.71 5.97 2.69
N HIS A 782 -17.60 7.29 2.66
CA HIS A 782 -16.39 8.00 2.28
C HIS A 782 -15.93 8.96 3.37
N LEU A 783 -14.64 9.27 3.29
CA LEU A 783 -13.94 10.20 4.15
C LEU A 783 -14.36 11.65 3.88
N ILE A 784 -14.65 12.38 4.95
CA ILE A 784 -14.86 13.83 4.88
C ILE A 784 -14.37 14.53 6.15
N SER A 785 -13.65 15.64 5.99
CA SER A 785 -13.27 16.54 7.10
C SER A 785 -14.35 17.60 7.31
N LEU A 786 -14.92 17.64 8.52
CA LEU A 786 -15.98 18.58 8.90
C LEU A 786 -15.67 19.25 10.25
N PRO A 787 -16.12 20.48 10.49
CA PRO A 787 -15.96 21.14 11.79
C PRO A 787 -16.83 20.48 12.89
N LEU A 788 -16.24 20.25 14.08
CA LEU A 788 -16.86 19.79 15.32
C LEU A 788 -17.14 20.98 16.27
N GLY A 789 -18.40 21.15 16.68
CA GLY A 789 -18.76 21.85 17.93
C GLY A 789 -19.19 23.32 17.81
N ARG A 790 -20.19 23.69 18.62
CA ARG A 790 -20.97 24.94 18.60
C ARG A 790 -20.15 26.24 18.73
N ASN A 791 -18.98 26.22 19.38
CA ASN A 791 -18.20 27.43 19.74
C ASN A 791 -16.69 27.38 19.39
N THR A 792 -16.16 26.27 18.84
CA THR A 792 -14.71 26.15 18.51
C THR A 792 -14.51 25.37 17.20
N PRO A 793 -13.78 25.90 16.19
CA PRO A 793 -13.61 25.25 14.89
C PRO A 793 -12.55 24.14 14.94
N LYS A 794 -12.80 23.07 15.70
CA LYS A 794 -11.95 21.86 15.63
C LYS A 794 -12.42 21.01 14.46
N PHE A 795 -11.58 20.70 13.50
CA PHE A 795 -11.95 19.82 12.39
C PHE A 795 -11.78 18.34 12.77
N SER A 796 -12.70 17.51 12.30
CA SER A 796 -12.62 16.05 12.43
C SER A 796 -12.89 15.37 11.12
N THR A 797 -12.08 14.37 10.84
CA THR A 797 -12.38 13.36 9.84
C THR A 797 -13.53 12.48 10.33
N VAL A 798 -14.57 12.35 9.52
CA VAL A 798 -15.69 11.43 9.73
C VAL A 798 -15.94 10.64 8.46
N THR A 799 -16.67 9.54 8.57
CA THR A 799 -17.18 8.79 7.43
C THR A 799 -18.66 9.09 7.23
N ARG A 800 -19.08 9.29 5.97
CA ARG A 800 -20.46 9.56 5.57
C ARG A 800 -20.80 8.80 4.29
N HIS A 801 -22.07 8.44 4.14
CA HIS A 801 -22.53 7.80 2.92
C HIS A 801 -22.43 8.76 1.72
N PRO A 802 -22.01 8.30 0.53
CA PRO A 802 -21.88 9.18 -0.64
C PRO A 802 -23.15 9.97 -0.98
N SER A 803 -24.35 9.40 -0.85
CA SER A 803 -25.59 10.18 -1.06
C SER A 803 -25.71 11.38 -0.13
N THR A 804 -25.39 11.20 1.16
CA THR A 804 -25.37 12.30 2.13
C THR A 804 -24.31 13.33 1.77
N ILE A 805 -23.14 12.90 1.28
CA ILE A 805 -22.09 13.83 0.86
C ILE A 805 -22.57 14.67 -0.33
N LEU A 806 -23.09 14.04 -1.38
CA LEU A 806 -23.53 14.75 -2.59
C LEU A 806 -24.74 15.66 -2.34
N GLU A 807 -25.67 15.26 -1.46
CA GLU A 807 -26.82 16.08 -1.05
C GLU A 807 -26.36 17.35 -0.31
N LYS A 808 -25.40 17.19 0.61
CA LYS A 808 -24.96 18.27 1.51
C LYS A 808 -23.87 19.14 0.90
N LEU A 809 -23.06 18.67 -0.04
CA LEU A 809 -22.09 19.52 -0.74
C LEU A 809 -22.81 20.68 -1.45
N ALA A 810 -22.31 21.91 -1.24
CA ALA A 810 -22.86 23.07 -1.94
C ALA A 810 -22.37 23.16 -3.40
N THR A 811 -21.23 22.55 -3.71
CA THR A 811 -20.70 22.36 -5.07
C THR A 811 -21.28 21.08 -5.66
N LYS A 812 -21.89 21.20 -6.85
CA LYS A 812 -22.39 20.02 -7.57
C LYS A 812 -21.24 19.34 -8.31
N LEU A 813 -21.36 18.05 -8.55
CA LEU A 813 -20.44 17.29 -9.40
C LEU A 813 -21.14 17.00 -10.72
N ASP A 814 -20.44 17.27 -11.82
CA ASP A 814 -20.86 16.90 -13.16
C ASP A 814 -19.70 16.21 -13.87
N ILE A 815 -19.62 14.88 -13.68
CA ILE A 815 -18.48 14.04 -14.05
C ILE A 815 -19.03 12.84 -14.81
N ALA A 816 -18.60 12.64 -16.05
CA ALA A 816 -19.06 11.51 -16.85
C ALA A 816 -18.03 11.06 -17.88
N PHE A 817 -18.06 9.76 -18.20
CA PHE A 817 -17.45 9.27 -19.42
C PHE A 817 -18.27 9.71 -20.64
N VAL A 818 -17.57 10.05 -21.72
CA VAL A 818 -18.16 10.30 -23.03
C VAL A 818 -17.74 9.17 -23.98
N ALA A 819 -18.62 8.82 -24.91
CA ALA A 819 -18.44 7.76 -25.89
C ALA A 819 -18.44 6.32 -25.30
N PRO A 820 -18.63 5.29 -26.15
CA PRO A 820 -18.63 3.90 -25.71
C PRO A 820 -17.30 3.48 -25.07
N ILE A 821 -17.38 2.54 -24.12
CA ILE A 821 -16.20 2.01 -23.41
C ILE A 821 -15.54 0.94 -24.29
N THR A 822 -14.34 1.23 -24.80
CA THR A 822 -13.63 0.37 -25.76
C THR A 822 -12.31 -0.21 -25.23
N HIS A 823 -11.71 0.38 -24.19
CA HIS A 823 -10.43 -0.07 -23.62
C HIS A 823 -10.61 -1.22 -22.61
N CYS A 824 -11.23 -2.30 -23.06
CA CYS A 824 -11.55 -3.46 -22.24
C CYS A 824 -11.70 -4.74 -23.07
N GLY A 825 -11.62 -5.89 -22.41
CA GLY A 825 -11.81 -7.21 -22.99
C GLY A 825 -12.74 -8.06 -22.12
N GLY A 826 -13.26 -9.14 -22.71
CA GLY A 826 -14.22 -10.03 -22.04
C GLY A 826 -15.46 -9.27 -21.55
N ASN A 827 -15.97 -9.65 -20.38
CA ASN A 827 -17.19 -9.07 -19.82
C ASN A 827 -16.97 -7.70 -19.14
N ASP A 828 -15.72 -7.20 -19.08
CA ASP A 828 -15.42 -5.93 -18.42
C ASP A 828 -16.02 -4.73 -19.17
N CYS A 829 -16.20 -4.82 -20.49
CA CYS A 829 -16.84 -3.75 -21.25
C CYS A 829 -18.32 -3.58 -20.90
N ASP A 830 -19.05 -4.70 -20.86
CA ASP A 830 -20.48 -4.71 -20.57
C ASP A 830 -20.74 -4.25 -19.12
N ILE A 831 -19.93 -4.75 -18.17
CA ILE A 831 -20.01 -4.35 -16.77
C ILE A 831 -19.71 -2.85 -16.62
N GLN A 832 -18.62 -2.34 -17.21
CA GLN A 832 -18.31 -0.91 -17.12
C GLN A 832 -19.39 -0.03 -17.77
N THR A 833 -19.96 -0.48 -18.90
CA THR A 833 -21.02 0.26 -19.59
C THR A 833 -22.27 0.35 -18.73
N ALA A 834 -22.66 -0.76 -18.10
CA ALA A 834 -23.78 -0.79 -17.16
C ALA A 834 -23.49 0.01 -15.87
N GLU A 835 -22.25 -0.02 -15.38
CA GLU A 835 -21.83 0.67 -14.16
C GLU A 835 -21.79 2.20 -14.33
N PHE A 836 -21.27 2.68 -15.47
CA PHE A 836 -20.99 4.10 -15.68
C PHE A 836 -22.02 4.84 -16.52
N SER A 837 -22.82 4.14 -17.34
CA SER A 837 -23.79 4.74 -18.25
C SER A 837 -23.18 5.91 -19.05
N PRO A 838 -22.14 5.67 -19.86
CA PRO A 838 -21.41 6.74 -20.56
C PRO A 838 -22.34 7.57 -21.45
N LEU A 839 -22.08 8.87 -21.53
CA LEU A 839 -22.84 9.77 -22.37
C LEU A 839 -22.57 9.46 -23.86
N PRO A 840 -23.60 9.54 -24.71
CA PRO A 840 -23.43 9.30 -26.14
C PRO A 840 -22.56 10.41 -26.76
N PRO A 841 -21.82 10.15 -27.86
CA PRO A 841 -20.91 11.12 -28.47
C PRO A 841 -21.57 12.46 -28.84
N GLU A 842 -22.87 12.44 -29.18
CA GLU A 842 -23.67 13.62 -29.50
C GLU A 842 -23.89 14.55 -28.30
N GLN A 843 -23.68 14.04 -27.08
CA GLN A 843 -23.69 14.80 -25.83
C GLN A 843 -22.27 15.16 -25.35
N SER A 844 -21.27 15.02 -26.21
CA SER A 844 -19.93 15.54 -25.93
C SER A 844 -19.97 17.07 -25.77
N VAL A 845 -19.20 17.55 -24.81
CA VAL A 845 -19.16 18.97 -24.44
C VAL A 845 -17.98 19.61 -25.18
N PRO A 846 -18.20 20.66 -26.01
CA PRO A 846 -17.11 21.43 -26.60
C PRO A 846 -16.09 21.86 -25.55
N PHE A 847 -14.80 21.86 -25.91
CA PHE A 847 -13.74 22.08 -24.92
C PHE A 847 -13.84 23.50 -24.30
N GLU A 848 -14.21 24.49 -25.10
CA GLU A 848 -14.40 25.89 -24.71
C GLU A 848 -15.55 26.07 -23.71
N GLN A 849 -16.51 25.15 -23.67
CA GLN A 849 -17.62 25.21 -22.71
C GLN A 849 -17.15 24.96 -21.27
N HIS A 850 -15.93 24.45 -21.05
CA HIS A 850 -15.39 24.21 -19.70
C HIS A 850 -15.25 25.53 -18.91
N TRP A 851 -15.05 26.68 -19.57
CA TRP A 851 -14.81 27.97 -18.91
C TRP A 851 -15.98 28.48 -18.08
N ARG A 852 -17.19 27.93 -18.21
CA ARG A 852 -18.32 28.36 -17.37
C ARG A 852 -18.30 27.82 -15.94
N TYR A 853 -17.47 26.80 -15.65
CA TYR A 853 -17.49 26.09 -14.37
C TYR A 853 -16.40 26.58 -13.42
N ARG A 854 -16.71 26.73 -12.13
CA ARG A 854 -15.75 27.19 -11.11
C ARG A 854 -14.58 26.22 -10.92
N TYR A 855 -14.85 24.92 -10.95
CA TYR A 855 -13.86 23.89 -10.67
C TYR A 855 -13.71 22.94 -11.86
N LEU A 856 -12.48 22.79 -12.35
CA LEU A 856 -12.15 21.88 -13.44
C LEU A 856 -11.27 20.75 -12.91
N PHE A 857 -11.66 19.51 -13.12
CA PHE A 857 -10.83 18.37 -12.73
C PHE A 857 -9.86 18.00 -13.86
N ASP A 858 -8.59 17.81 -13.54
CA ASP A 858 -7.56 17.32 -14.42
C ASP A 858 -7.02 15.98 -13.88
N ALA A 859 -7.02 14.97 -14.75
CA ALA A 859 -6.59 13.61 -14.44
C ALA A 859 -5.76 13.07 -15.60
N ASP A 860 -4.69 12.36 -15.26
CA ASP A 860 -3.87 11.64 -16.22
C ASP A 860 -4.69 10.65 -17.07
N GLY A 861 -4.18 10.35 -18.26
CA GLY A 861 -4.65 9.28 -19.13
C GLY A 861 -3.67 8.13 -19.11
N ALA A 862 -3.39 7.53 -20.28
CA ALA A 862 -2.29 6.58 -20.41
C ALA A 862 -0.95 7.25 -20.02
N GLY A 863 -0.81 8.52 -20.36
CA GLY A 863 0.26 9.43 -19.92
C GLY A 863 -0.30 10.71 -19.32
N PHE A 864 0.37 11.82 -19.57
CA PHE A 864 -0.05 13.14 -19.11
C PHE A 864 -1.40 13.62 -19.67
N SER A 865 -2.00 14.60 -19.00
CA SER A 865 -3.17 15.32 -19.50
C SER A 865 -2.79 16.60 -20.27
N GLY A 866 -3.11 16.65 -21.56
CA GLY A 866 -2.93 17.84 -22.39
C GLY A 866 -3.84 19.03 -22.02
N ARG A 867 -4.82 18.83 -21.12
CA ARG A 867 -5.82 19.84 -20.73
C ARG A 867 -5.35 20.79 -19.63
N PHE A 868 -4.34 20.40 -18.85
CA PHE A 868 -3.94 21.13 -17.66
C PHE A 868 -3.51 22.59 -17.94
N ILE A 869 -2.66 22.80 -18.93
CA ILE A 869 -2.18 24.16 -19.29
C ILE A 869 -3.37 25.05 -19.76
N PRO A 870 -4.22 24.63 -20.72
CA PRO A 870 -5.44 25.37 -21.05
C PRO A 870 -6.35 25.66 -19.85
N PHE A 871 -6.51 24.70 -18.93
CA PHE A 871 -7.30 24.91 -17.72
C PHE A 871 -6.71 25.99 -16.81
N LEU A 872 -5.39 26.03 -16.63
CA LEU A 872 -4.72 27.09 -15.86
C LEU A 872 -4.94 28.47 -16.47
N HIS A 873 -5.04 28.61 -17.78
CA HIS A 873 -5.28 29.91 -18.44
C HIS A 873 -6.71 30.46 -18.26
N SER A 874 -7.65 29.61 -17.86
CA SER A 874 -9.02 30.02 -17.57
C SER A 874 -9.15 30.69 -16.20
N ASN A 875 -10.27 31.35 -15.94
CA ASN A 875 -10.59 31.86 -14.61
C ASN A 875 -11.07 30.75 -13.63
N SER A 876 -10.87 29.46 -13.90
CA SER A 876 -11.37 28.35 -13.06
C SER A 876 -10.30 27.79 -12.13
N ALA A 877 -10.70 27.30 -10.96
CA ALA A 877 -9.82 26.60 -10.05
C ALA A 877 -9.60 25.16 -10.52
N VAL A 878 -8.36 24.80 -10.85
CA VAL A 878 -8.02 23.48 -11.37
C VAL A 878 -7.71 22.52 -10.23
N LEU A 879 -8.45 21.41 -10.13
CA LEU A 879 -8.14 20.29 -9.25
C LEU A 879 -7.34 19.28 -10.06
N LYS A 880 -6.14 18.88 -9.61
CA LYS A 880 -5.26 17.99 -10.36
C LYS A 880 -4.91 16.72 -9.59
N THR A 881 -5.06 15.57 -10.23
CA THR A 881 -4.48 14.29 -9.82
C THR A 881 -3.57 13.77 -10.93
N ALA A 882 -2.30 13.51 -10.63
CA ALA A 882 -1.36 13.04 -11.63
C ALA A 882 -0.24 12.16 -11.05
N LEU A 883 0.03 11.04 -11.72
CA LEU A 883 1.21 10.19 -11.57
C LEU A 883 2.37 10.69 -12.44
N PHE A 884 2.06 11.21 -13.63
CA PHE A 884 3.06 11.70 -14.57
C PHE A 884 3.53 13.12 -14.23
N ARG A 885 4.78 13.40 -14.56
CA ARG A 885 5.44 14.69 -14.43
C ARG A 885 5.89 15.18 -15.80
N GLN A 886 5.74 16.47 -16.04
CA GLN A 886 6.05 17.15 -17.31
C GLN A 886 7.15 18.19 -17.12
N TRP A 887 7.57 18.83 -18.21
CA TRP A 887 8.65 19.82 -18.24
C TRP A 887 8.47 21.00 -17.26
N TYR A 888 7.22 21.36 -16.97
CA TYR A 888 6.87 22.46 -16.07
C TYR A 888 6.81 22.07 -14.57
N GLU A 889 7.16 20.83 -14.20
CA GLU A 889 7.26 20.43 -12.80
C GLU A 889 8.20 21.40 -12.04
N GLY A 890 7.84 21.78 -10.81
CA GLY A 890 8.59 22.80 -10.05
C GLY A 890 8.25 24.25 -10.42
N ARG A 891 7.97 24.55 -11.70
CA ARG A 891 7.55 25.90 -12.15
C ARG A 891 6.16 26.29 -11.64
N VAL A 892 5.30 25.30 -11.44
CA VAL A 892 3.93 25.46 -10.94
C VAL A 892 3.79 24.83 -9.56
N THR A 893 3.51 25.66 -8.56
CA THR A 893 3.34 25.22 -7.17
C THR A 893 1.90 24.81 -6.81
N ALA A 894 1.73 23.60 -6.27
CA ALA A 894 0.46 23.09 -5.73
C ALA A 894 -0.02 23.95 -4.54
N TRP A 895 -1.35 24.08 -4.36
CA TRP A 895 -2.04 25.02 -3.45
C TRP A 895 -1.84 26.51 -3.74
N HIS A 896 -0.96 26.88 -4.67
CA HIS A 896 -0.80 28.27 -5.13
C HIS A 896 -1.43 28.51 -6.50
N HIS A 897 -1.18 27.62 -7.46
CA HIS A 897 -1.68 27.74 -8.84
C HIS A 897 -2.77 26.71 -9.19
N PHE A 898 -2.83 25.61 -8.46
CA PHE A 898 -3.83 24.56 -8.63
C PHE A 898 -4.04 23.83 -7.31
N ILE A 899 -5.12 23.07 -7.20
CA ILE A 899 -5.50 22.30 -6.02
C ILE A 899 -5.09 20.83 -6.23
N PRO A 900 -4.11 20.28 -5.50
CA PRO A 900 -3.71 18.88 -5.65
C PRO A 900 -4.74 17.95 -5.00
N ILE A 901 -5.05 16.84 -5.66
CA ILE A 901 -5.89 15.75 -5.15
C ILE A 901 -5.07 14.46 -5.22
N ASP A 902 -5.08 13.68 -4.14
CA ASP A 902 -4.30 12.43 -4.06
C ASP A 902 -4.74 11.40 -5.12
N LEU A 903 -3.83 10.52 -5.56
CA LEU A 903 -4.18 9.41 -6.47
C LEU A 903 -5.29 8.51 -5.90
N ARG A 904 -5.41 8.44 -4.57
CA ARG A 904 -6.49 7.71 -3.88
C ARG A 904 -7.81 8.48 -3.88
N LEU A 905 -7.91 9.72 -4.33
CA LEU A 905 -9.13 10.53 -4.37
C LEU A 905 -9.85 10.68 -3.00
N HIS A 906 -9.18 10.32 -1.91
CA HIS A 906 -9.78 10.23 -0.58
C HIS A 906 -10.04 11.60 0.05
N ASP A 907 -9.40 12.64 -0.49
CA ASP A 907 -9.45 14.03 -0.07
C ASP A 907 -10.40 14.89 -0.90
N LEU A 908 -10.89 14.39 -2.05
CA LEU A 908 -11.73 15.13 -3.01
C LEU A 908 -12.94 15.82 -2.35
N PHE A 909 -13.76 15.07 -1.62
CA PHE A 909 -14.96 15.64 -0.99
C PHE A 909 -14.63 16.63 0.13
N SER A 910 -13.53 16.42 0.84
CA SER A 910 -13.08 17.36 1.89
C SER A 910 -12.61 18.68 1.28
N VAL A 911 -11.90 18.62 0.15
CA VAL A 911 -11.47 19.79 -0.62
C VAL A 911 -12.67 20.55 -1.18
N LEU A 912 -13.66 19.85 -1.75
CA LEU A 912 -14.89 20.48 -2.24
C LEU A 912 -15.73 21.09 -1.12
N ALA A 913 -15.80 20.45 0.05
CA ALA A 913 -16.49 21.01 1.20
C ALA A 913 -15.77 22.27 1.72
N TYR A 914 -14.44 22.30 1.69
CA TYR A 914 -13.65 23.47 2.10
C TYR A 914 -13.84 24.68 1.19
N PHE A 915 -13.68 24.52 -0.12
CA PHE A 915 -13.79 25.65 -1.06
C PHE A 915 -15.24 25.98 -1.41
N GLY A 916 -16.07 24.95 -1.56
CA GLY A 916 -17.43 25.05 -2.05
C GLY A 916 -18.50 25.17 -0.99
N GLY A 917 -18.21 24.75 0.25
CA GLY A 917 -19.14 24.79 1.38
C GLY A 917 -19.96 23.51 1.57
N TRP A 918 -20.60 23.42 2.72
CA TRP A 918 -21.38 22.26 3.18
C TRP A 918 -22.71 22.68 3.82
N ARG A 919 -23.82 22.21 3.25
CA ARG A 919 -25.21 22.40 3.70
C ARG A 919 -25.49 21.47 4.87
N ASN A 920 -26.15 21.97 5.91
CA ASN A 920 -26.19 21.30 7.21
C ASN A 920 -27.51 20.57 7.49
N ASP A 921 -27.43 19.47 8.25
CA ASP A 921 -28.40 19.06 9.29
C ASP A 921 -27.85 19.34 10.70
N VAL A 922 -26.88 20.26 10.84
CA VAL A 922 -26.35 20.69 12.15
C VAL A 922 -27.27 21.75 12.79
N GLY A 923 -28.57 21.61 12.55
CA GLY A 923 -29.66 22.45 13.05
C GLY A 923 -29.85 22.44 14.57
N LYS A 924 -29.07 21.63 15.32
CA LYS A 924 -29.01 21.76 16.79
C LYS A 924 -27.73 22.41 17.31
N TYR A 925 -26.60 22.37 16.59
CA TYR A 925 -25.31 22.76 17.16
C TYR A 925 -24.71 24.05 16.60
N PHE A 926 -25.14 24.61 15.47
CA PHE A 926 -24.66 25.89 14.93
C PHE A 926 -25.77 26.90 14.60
N GLY A 927 -26.91 26.85 15.30
CA GLY A 927 -28.01 27.80 15.08
C GLY A 927 -28.55 27.82 13.64
N GLY A 928 -28.45 26.69 12.92
CA GLY A 928 -28.95 26.58 11.54
C GLY A 928 -28.03 27.10 10.42
N LYS A 929 -26.78 27.48 10.71
CA LYS A 929 -25.88 28.03 9.67
C LYS A 929 -25.22 26.94 8.80
N VAL A 930 -25.17 27.18 7.48
CA VAL A 930 -24.38 26.46 6.47
C VAL A 930 -22.89 26.69 6.75
N TRP A 931 -22.03 25.68 6.57
CA TRP A 931 -20.58 25.94 6.55
C TRP A 931 -20.24 26.57 5.20
N GLU A 932 -20.03 27.88 5.19
CA GLU A 932 -19.71 28.63 3.98
C GLU A 932 -18.36 28.20 3.41
N GLY A 933 -18.33 28.04 2.09
CA GLY A 933 -17.12 27.70 1.36
C GLY A 933 -16.13 28.87 1.30
N ARG A 934 -14.84 28.53 1.23
CA ARG A 934 -13.72 29.47 1.09
C ARG A 934 -13.55 29.92 -0.36
N GLU A 935 -14.62 30.45 -0.97
CA GLU A 935 -14.67 30.76 -2.41
C GLU A 935 -13.57 31.74 -2.84
N ARG A 936 -13.24 32.73 -2.00
CA ARG A 936 -12.16 33.69 -2.26
C ARG A 936 -10.80 33.02 -2.42
N GLU A 937 -10.52 32.00 -1.61
CA GLU A 937 -9.24 31.28 -1.69
C GLU A 937 -9.17 30.44 -2.98
N ALA A 938 -10.28 29.84 -3.40
CA ALA A 938 -10.35 29.16 -4.71
C ALA A 938 -10.16 30.14 -5.88
N GLN A 939 -10.79 31.32 -5.80
CA GLN A 939 -10.64 32.39 -6.78
C GLN A 939 -9.19 32.90 -6.84
N ASP A 940 -8.54 33.07 -5.68
CA ASP A 940 -7.14 33.48 -5.63
C ASP A 940 -6.24 32.43 -6.28
N ILE A 941 -6.44 31.13 -6.00
CA ILE A 941 -5.67 30.05 -6.66
C ILE A 941 -5.88 30.08 -8.19
N ALA A 942 -7.13 30.23 -8.65
CA ALA A 942 -7.45 30.32 -10.08
C ALA A 942 -6.76 31.53 -10.74
N ARG A 943 -6.85 32.72 -10.11
CA ARG A 943 -6.20 33.93 -10.61
C ARG A 943 -4.68 33.78 -10.66
N GLN A 944 -4.07 33.29 -9.58
CA GLN A 944 -2.62 33.08 -9.53
C GLN A 944 -2.16 32.08 -10.58
N GLY A 945 -2.88 30.96 -10.74
CA GLY A 945 -2.61 29.97 -11.79
C GLY A 945 -2.63 30.57 -13.18
N ARG A 946 -3.67 31.37 -13.49
CA ARG A 946 -3.83 32.08 -14.76
C ARG A 946 -2.72 33.09 -15.04
N GLU A 947 -2.48 33.98 -14.09
CA GLU A 947 -1.47 35.04 -14.23
C GLU A 947 -0.05 34.49 -14.34
N TRP A 948 0.24 33.41 -13.61
CA TRP A 948 1.55 32.76 -13.64
C TRP A 948 1.75 31.92 -14.90
N ALA A 949 0.77 31.12 -15.30
CA ALA A 949 0.83 30.32 -16.54
C ALA A 949 1.06 31.20 -17.76
N ALA A 950 0.43 32.38 -17.83
CA ALA A 950 0.64 33.37 -18.89
C ALA A 950 2.07 33.92 -18.97
N LYS A 951 2.91 33.72 -17.95
CA LYS A 951 4.29 34.21 -17.89
C LYS A 951 5.34 33.12 -18.09
N VAL A 952 5.07 31.88 -17.68
CA VAL A 952 6.09 30.81 -17.65
C VAL A 952 5.75 29.52 -18.38
N LEU A 953 4.54 29.40 -18.92
CA LEU A 953 4.06 28.23 -19.67
C LEU A 953 3.69 28.57 -21.11
N ARG A 954 4.25 29.66 -21.66
CA ARG A 954 4.01 30.07 -23.05
C ARG A 954 4.77 29.16 -24.01
N LYS A 955 4.44 29.24 -25.30
CA LYS A 955 5.18 28.53 -26.36
C LYS A 955 6.65 28.94 -26.38
N GLU A 956 6.92 30.22 -26.13
CA GLU A 956 8.27 30.76 -26.00
C GLU A 956 9.03 30.13 -24.84
N ASP A 957 8.38 29.87 -23.71
CA ASP A 957 9.01 29.21 -22.56
C ASP A 957 9.32 27.73 -22.85
N MET A 958 8.51 27.07 -23.70
CA MET A 958 8.78 25.72 -24.21
C MET A 958 10.01 25.72 -25.13
N GLU A 959 10.11 26.70 -26.04
CA GLU A 959 11.28 26.87 -26.91
C GLU A 959 12.56 27.11 -26.09
N VAL A 960 12.51 28.01 -25.10
CA VAL A 960 13.65 28.30 -24.21
C VAL A 960 14.07 27.07 -23.42
N TYR A 961 13.11 26.26 -22.94
CA TYR A 961 13.40 25.01 -22.24
C TYR A 961 14.02 23.96 -23.16
N LEU A 962 13.44 23.75 -24.34
CA LEU A 962 13.95 22.76 -25.29
C LEU A 962 15.34 23.16 -25.80
N PHE A 963 15.57 24.44 -26.10
CA PHE A 963 16.89 24.91 -26.48
C PHE A 963 17.91 24.62 -25.37
N ARG A 964 17.56 24.91 -24.11
CA ARG A 964 18.45 24.61 -23.00
C ARG A 964 18.76 23.12 -22.88
N LEU A 965 17.74 22.28 -22.98
CA LEU A 965 17.86 20.83 -22.91
C LEU A 965 18.80 20.30 -23.99
N LEU A 966 18.66 20.79 -25.22
CA LEU A 966 19.45 20.31 -26.35
C LEU A 966 20.90 20.80 -26.32
N LEU A 967 21.21 21.95 -25.71
CA LEU A 967 22.60 22.32 -25.43
C LEU A 967 23.25 21.39 -24.40
N GLU A 968 22.54 21.07 -23.32
CA GLU A 968 23.04 20.15 -22.29
C GLU A 968 23.18 18.72 -22.84
N TRP A 969 22.26 18.29 -23.72
CA TRP A 969 22.34 17.01 -24.44
C TRP A 969 23.49 16.98 -25.45
N GLY A 970 23.63 18.03 -26.27
CA GLY A 970 24.73 18.19 -27.22
C GLY A 970 26.10 18.07 -26.54
N ARG A 971 26.22 18.62 -25.33
CA ARG A 971 27.42 18.44 -24.49
C ARG A 971 27.67 16.98 -24.11
N LEU A 972 26.62 16.23 -23.77
CA LEU A 972 26.73 14.81 -23.37
C LEU A 972 27.14 13.90 -24.53
N VAL A 973 26.70 14.20 -25.75
CA VAL A 973 26.99 13.40 -26.95
C VAL A 973 28.23 13.87 -27.72
N SER A 974 28.94 14.90 -27.25
CA SER A 974 30.20 15.38 -27.84
C SER A 974 31.39 14.54 -27.37
N ASP A 975 32.32 14.17 -28.26
CA ASP A 975 33.51 13.41 -27.89
C ASP A 975 34.52 14.21 -27.07
N ASP A 976 34.50 15.54 -27.22
CA ASP A 976 35.37 16.45 -26.48
C ASP A 976 35.06 16.46 -24.97
N ARG A 977 33.90 15.88 -24.58
CA ARG A 977 33.54 15.59 -23.19
C ARG A 977 34.63 14.77 -22.46
N MET A 978 35.36 13.92 -23.19
CA MET A 978 36.36 13.01 -22.63
C MET A 978 37.77 13.61 -22.53
N VAL A 979 38.02 14.82 -23.06
CA VAL A 979 39.38 15.36 -23.25
C VAL A 979 39.97 15.94 -21.95
N GLY A 980 39.14 16.30 -20.96
CA GLY A 980 39.60 16.88 -19.70
C GLY A 980 40.38 15.96 -18.75
N ASP A 981 40.22 14.63 -18.89
CA ASP A 981 40.82 13.65 -17.97
C ASP A 981 42.13 13.04 -18.50
N ALA A 982 42.32 12.99 -19.83
CA ALA A 982 43.48 12.35 -20.46
C ALA A 982 44.74 13.22 -20.45
N ASP A 983 44.61 14.56 -20.46
CA ASP A 983 45.75 15.47 -20.65
C ASP A 983 46.40 15.96 -19.35
N ARG A 984 45.87 15.57 -18.18
CA ARG A 984 46.47 15.88 -16.86
C ARG A 984 47.58 14.91 -16.44
N GLY A 985 47.81 13.82 -17.19
CA GLY A 985 48.92 12.88 -16.95
C GLY A 985 50.28 13.30 -17.53
N GLY A 986 50.37 14.40 -18.27
CA GLY A 986 51.53 14.75 -19.10
C GLY A 986 52.50 15.80 -18.56
N ARG A 987 52.28 16.39 -17.38
CA ARG A 987 53.24 17.35 -16.79
C ARG A 987 54.03 16.70 -15.67
N THR A 988 55.21 16.18 -16.00
CA THR A 988 56.28 15.84 -15.07
C THR A 988 56.81 17.09 -14.35
N PRO A 989 56.81 17.16 -13.01
CA PRO A 989 57.77 17.93 -12.25
C PRO A 989 58.87 16.99 -11.71
N SER A 990 60.10 17.43 -11.94
CA SER A 990 61.39 16.91 -11.49
C SER A 990 61.41 16.09 -10.19
N SER A 991 62.00 14.90 -10.31
CA SER A 991 62.86 14.19 -9.37
C SER A 991 62.91 14.65 -7.90
N SER A 992 62.31 13.86 -7.02
CA SER A 992 62.95 13.45 -5.76
C SER A 992 62.51 12.01 -5.43
N LYS A 993 63.48 11.20 -5.03
CA LYS A 993 63.43 9.74 -4.89
C LYS A 993 62.37 9.25 -3.89
N PRO A 994 61.74 8.08 -4.10
CA PRO A 994 61.00 7.37 -3.07
C PRO A 994 61.93 6.38 -2.32
N GLU A 995 61.82 6.34 -1.00
CA GLU A 995 62.25 5.19 -0.19
C GLU A 995 61.07 4.23 -0.03
N ASP A 996 61.39 2.96 -0.18
CA ASP A 996 60.55 1.77 -0.12
C ASP A 996 59.74 1.67 1.18
N THR A 997 58.53 1.06 1.12
CA THR A 997 58.33 -0.32 1.61
C THR A 997 56.87 -0.81 1.56
N TYR A 998 56.69 -2.01 0.99
CA TYR A 998 55.69 -3.08 1.19
C TYR A 998 54.18 -2.71 1.26
N GLY A 999 53.26 -3.30 0.52
CA GLY A 999 53.15 -4.71 0.11
C GLY A 999 51.76 -5.22 0.51
N LEU A 1000 50.98 -5.61 -0.49
CA LEU A 1000 49.57 -6.03 -0.44
C LEU A 1000 49.27 -7.20 0.51
N GLY A 1001 48.05 -7.23 1.06
CA GLY A 1001 47.46 -8.41 1.69
C GLY A 1001 45.93 -8.33 1.77
N ASN A 1002 45.26 -9.06 0.88
CA ASN A 1002 43.82 -9.36 0.90
C ASN A 1002 43.36 -9.98 2.23
N ALA A 1003 42.17 -9.61 2.73
CA ALA A 1003 41.35 -10.52 3.53
C ALA A 1003 39.86 -10.14 3.55
N ASN A 1004 39.04 -11.17 3.36
CA ASN A 1004 37.58 -11.21 3.37
C ASN A 1004 36.96 -10.69 4.68
N TYR A 1005 35.77 -10.10 4.58
CA TYR A 1005 34.97 -9.63 5.71
C TYR A 1005 33.70 -10.49 5.84
N ASP A 1006 33.54 -11.14 7.00
CA ASP A 1006 32.32 -11.83 7.46
C ASP A 1006 31.88 -11.17 8.78
N PRO A 1007 30.59 -10.83 9.02
CA PRO A 1007 30.19 -9.93 10.08
C PRO A 1007 29.72 -10.69 11.33
N GLY A 1008 30.22 -10.30 12.50
CA GLY A 1008 29.76 -10.85 13.77
C GLY A 1008 30.03 -9.94 14.96
N ASN A 1009 28.94 -9.53 15.60
CA ASN A 1009 28.83 -9.10 17.01
C ASN A 1009 29.60 -7.86 17.47
N ALA A 1010 28.84 -6.80 17.79
CA ALA A 1010 29.19 -5.90 18.88
C ALA A 1010 27.93 -5.52 19.68
N THR A 1011 27.73 -6.26 20.77
CA THR A 1011 26.88 -5.93 21.90
C THR A 1011 27.35 -4.66 22.60
N ALA A 1012 26.38 -3.85 23.02
CA ALA A 1012 26.52 -2.66 23.84
C ALA A 1012 27.28 -2.91 25.15
N ARG A 1013 28.12 -1.94 25.54
CA ARG A 1013 28.49 -1.69 26.94
C ARG A 1013 28.21 -0.24 27.31
N ILE A 1014 27.43 -0.11 28.36
CA ILE A 1014 27.11 1.08 29.13
C ILE A 1014 28.33 1.42 30.00
N HIS A 1015 28.70 2.69 30.06
CA HIS A 1015 29.46 3.24 31.19
C HIS A 1015 28.80 4.53 31.67
N GLU A 1016 28.34 4.51 32.92
CA GLU A 1016 27.93 5.66 33.71
C GLU A 1016 29.14 6.46 34.19
N GLY A 1017 28.94 7.76 34.39
CA GLY A 1017 29.58 8.49 35.48
C GLY A 1017 30.10 9.89 35.13
N GLY A 1018 29.54 10.93 35.76
CA GLY A 1018 30.27 12.19 35.95
C GLY A 1018 29.42 13.45 36.06
N LYS A 1019 29.10 13.86 37.30
CA LYS A 1019 28.44 15.12 37.66
C LYS A 1019 29.34 16.34 37.44
N GLY A 1020 28.76 17.49 37.11
CA GLY A 1020 29.37 18.82 37.29
C GLY A 1020 28.49 19.94 36.77
N GLY A 1021 27.95 20.80 37.65
CA GLY A 1021 26.99 21.84 37.31
C GLY A 1021 27.60 23.18 36.85
N GLY A 1022 26.75 24.09 36.39
CA GLY A 1022 27.13 25.48 36.12
C GLY A 1022 26.14 26.23 35.25
N ARG A 1023 25.56 27.29 35.83
CA ARG A 1023 24.62 28.29 35.30
C ARG A 1023 24.86 28.78 33.85
N GLY A 1024 23.74 29.08 33.19
CA GLY A 1024 23.53 30.35 32.46
C GLY A 1024 23.72 30.30 30.94
N GLY A 1025 22.76 30.84 30.20
CA GLY A 1025 22.97 31.27 28.82
C GLY A 1025 21.84 30.92 27.84
N SER A 1026 21.02 31.92 27.56
CA SER A 1026 20.15 32.03 26.38
C SER A 1026 20.91 31.67 25.09
N TRP A 1027 20.33 30.82 24.24
CA TRP A 1027 20.77 30.66 22.85
C TRP A 1027 19.57 30.66 21.91
N LYS A 1028 19.44 31.79 21.22
CA LYS A 1028 18.83 31.91 19.89
C LYS A 1028 19.85 31.41 18.85
N ASP A 1029 19.28 30.95 17.75
CA ASP A 1029 19.86 30.82 16.40
C ASP A 1029 20.81 29.63 16.10
N TYR A 1030 20.60 29.15 14.88
CA TYR A 1030 21.36 28.21 14.03
C TYR A 1030 20.94 26.73 13.98
N LEU A 1031 20.82 26.26 12.72
CA LEU A 1031 20.87 24.90 12.13
C LEU A 1031 19.58 24.55 11.36
N TRP A 1032 19.42 24.90 10.08
CA TRP A 1032 19.98 24.29 8.85
C TRP A 1032 21.16 23.32 9.02
N ASP A 1033 20.90 22.03 8.75
CA ASP A 1033 21.49 21.25 7.65
C ASP A 1033 20.58 20.05 7.33
#